data_AF-A0A914N0P9-F1
#
_entry.id   AF-A0A914N0P9-F1
#
_cell.length_a   1.000
_cell.length_b   1.000
_cell.length_c   1.000
_cell.angle_alpha   90.00
_cell.angle_beta   90.00
_cell.angle_gamma   90.00
#
_symmetry.space_group_name_H-M   'P 1'
#
loop_
_entity.id
_entity.type
_entity.pdbx_description
1 polymer ?
#
loop_
_entity_poly.entity_id
_entity_poly.type
_entity_poly.pdbx_seq_one_letter_code
_entity_poly.pdbx_strand_id
1 'polypeptide(L)'
;MKINNKNPFNTFLEQQLLNLNFKRRKEILRINKLILLQFLTKLKIFLFIFIILICKVTKNEALQRVSEYQRFDGWFNNLANPQWGSVGSRLHRDAPSSYQDGVYRLDSSLPSARVISELMFKGEPGIPSRRNLTTMFAFFSQVIAYEIMQSTQNSCPLEMHKIPVERCDPIFDKDCEGKTDIPFTRAKYDKGTGHGLNSPREQINERTSWIDASFLYSTQEPWVAALRSFENGTLLEGPMPGYPPFNDPHIPLINPPPPQIHRLMNPERLFILGDPRINENPGLLSFGLILFRWHNIQALRLQQEFPEWTDEELFQGARRLVIATLQSIVLYEFLPVLLSISKEEIPEYQGYNPHVPPGISHSFATTAFRFPHTLVPPALLLRKRNGKCEFRKEVGGFPALRLCQNWWNAQDIVREYSVDEIVLGMASQIAEDEDHIVVEDLRDFIFGPMHFTRLDVVSTSIMRARDNGLPGYNQLRKAYKLKPKDWTTINPKLNETNPEVFLLEKIIFIKFFLKKINKLANLYDFKIDRLDAYVGGMLEADGNGPGELFSAIIKDQFLRLRESDRFWFENRQNGLFTDREIFFIRRITLRDIIRQTTSIGKEDIQENVFFWKNGDPCPQPFQVNISSLESCVPFMRFDHFTGNEVTYIFTCIALFTIPLVCIGIGYLLVQRRKKMGMLFEPGAIKKQNQESTEDEGIIAKDQKLVFPAIEWLNETFCRSILVELNSEYSQLKILKRRSGGILRKLDFGDVNVLRLTVTKSGSVRKGQGPFVCISLPKNYDIVLRLRSKHQWSKFRSSLGNCLLKHGKLLKEVEAENDVLLEAAETKDKRQSKLDHFFREAYSRAFNDPALSDSSQISNTNFNSMQQVMAMTLTKAEFAEALGMRTSDLFVQRMFACMAANSNEEIDGGNDTVVTFQEFLDVLRKFTQGSLREKLQLVFDMCDLEREGRVQRKQFCEFVKSLNIAAGVRIDQEVQDQVLECVLKRAGVDPERDILTYKDFEAIFSQMVDIRRPVGVHLRGVNMRINLEETQSLNSFAVTSEVKDPFDKNSISLLLSYLESYRQHIVILFLFFAANAIVFLERFWFYRYENEHRDLRRVMGVGEFLNLIFKIFTIKFKSRLVTT
;
A
#
# COMPACT_ATOMS: atom_id res chain seq x y z
N MET A 1 52.68 81.53 -35.24
CA MET A 1 52.25 82.79 -35.90
C MET A 1 52.28 83.87 -34.81
N LYS A 2 52.89 85.06 -34.98
CA LYS A 2 52.47 86.21 -35.83
C LYS A 2 51.05 86.71 -35.47
N ILE A 3 50.79 88.00 -35.16
CA ILE A 3 51.68 89.19 -35.03
C ILE A 3 50.98 90.39 -34.32
N ASN A 4 51.73 91.20 -33.53
CA ASN A 4 51.51 92.62 -33.10
C ASN A 4 50.13 93.04 -32.48
N ASN A 5 49.84 94.21 -31.86
CA ASN A 5 50.43 95.56 -31.54
C ASN A 5 49.93 95.94 -30.10
N LYS A 6 50.31 96.97 -29.31
CA LYS A 6 51.34 98.05 -29.17
C LYS A 6 51.36 98.42 -27.64
N ASN A 7 52.33 99.06 -26.96
CA ASN A 7 53.22 100.23 -27.16
C ASN A 7 52.54 101.62 -26.95
N PRO A 8 53.18 102.68 -26.36
CA PRO A 8 54.34 102.72 -25.43
C PRO A 8 54.32 103.88 -24.33
N PHE A 9 55.47 104.11 -23.66
CA PHE A 9 56.00 105.34 -22.99
C PHE A 9 55.93 105.64 -21.46
N ASN A 10 57.13 105.68 -20.88
CA ASN A 10 57.77 106.59 -19.89
C ASN A 10 57.15 107.04 -18.54
N THR A 11 57.80 106.56 -17.47
CA THR A 11 58.69 107.31 -16.54
C THR A 11 58.57 108.82 -16.27
N PHE A 12 59.01 109.16 -15.04
CA PHE A 12 59.66 110.41 -14.60
C PHE A 12 58.77 111.58 -14.11
N LEU A 13 58.44 111.56 -12.81
CA LEU A 13 58.87 112.63 -11.88
C LEU A 13 58.65 112.25 -10.41
N GLU A 14 59.65 112.55 -9.59
CA GLU A 14 59.55 112.61 -8.13
C GLU A 14 58.89 113.93 -7.67
N GLN A 15 58.56 114.00 -6.37
CA GLN A 15 58.49 115.24 -5.58
C GLN A 15 57.66 116.41 -6.16
N GLN A 16 56.36 116.43 -5.86
CA GLN A 16 55.82 117.34 -4.83
C GLN A 16 54.32 117.13 -4.60
N LEU A 17 53.94 116.71 -3.38
CA LEU A 17 52.97 117.37 -2.50
C LEU A 17 52.79 116.56 -1.22
N LEU A 18 53.65 116.85 -0.25
CA LEU A 18 53.44 116.50 1.15
C LEU A 18 52.22 117.26 1.72
N ASN A 19 51.72 116.78 2.86
CA ASN A 19 50.71 117.45 3.70
C ASN A 19 49.31 117.67 3.10
N LEU A 20 48.45 116.64 3.19
CA LEU A 20 47.09 116.74 3.75
C LEU A 20 46.38 115.36 3.74
N ASN A 21 46.35 114.65 4.89
CA ASN A 21 45.35 113.63 5.35
C ASN A 21 45.84 112.56 6.37
N PHE A 22 46.98 112.76 7.06
CA PHE A 22 47.51 111.73 7.99
C PHE A 22 46.56 111.38 9.17
N LYS A 23 45.61 112.24 9.53
CA LYS A 23 44.59 111.97 10.57
C LYS A 23 43.57 110.91 10.13
N ARG A 24 42.92 111.08 8.96
CA ARG A 24 41.82 110.20 8.48
C ARG A 24 42.24 108.73 8.31
N ARG A 25 43.46 108.45 7.83
CA ARG A 25 43.93 107.06 7.67
C ARG A 25 44.04 106.30 9.00
N LYS A 26 44.32 106.97 10.13
CA LYS A 26 44.54 106.32 11.42
C LYS A 26 43.24 105.86 12.09
N GLU A 27 42.14 106.57 11.84
CA GLU A 27 40.79 106.17 12.30
C GLU A 27 40.21 105.06 11.44
N ILE A 28 40.32 105.14 10.10
CA ILE A 28 39.86 104.09 9.19
C ILE A 28 40.59 102.76 9.49
N LEU A 29 41.90 102.78 9.76
CA LEU A 29 42.61 101.56 10.21
C LEU A 29 42.11 101.05 11.57
N ARG A 30 41.75 101.92 12.52
CA ARG A 30 41.19 101.49 13.81
C ARG A 30 39.82 100.84 13.63
N ILE A 31 38.93 101.46 12.87
CA ILE A 31 37.57 100.94 12.59
C ILE A 31 37.66 99.61 11.84
N ASN A 32 38.45 99.53 10.76
CA ASN A 32 38.63 98.29 10.02
C ASN A 32 39.27 97.19 10.87
N LYS A 33 40.21 97.52 11.77
CA LYS A 33 40.78 96.52 12.71
C LYS A 33 39.77 96.07 13.76
N LEU A 34 38.85 96.93 14.20
CA LEU A 34 37.76 96.57 15.12
C LEU A 34 36.72 95.67 14.44
N ILE A 35 36.31 96.00 13.22
CA ILE A 35 35.39 95.21 12.40
C ILE A 35 36.02 93.85 12.07
N LEU A 36 37.29 93.82 11.66
CA LEU A 36 38.01 92.56 11.42
C LEU A 36 38.11 91.72 12.70
N LEU A 37 38.34 92.33 13.87
CA LEU A 37 38.37 91.61 15.15
C LEU A 37 36.99 91.05 15.52
N GLN A 38 35.91 91.82 15.33
CA GLN A 38 34.53 91.33 15.54
C GLN A 38 34.12 90.25 14.53
N PHE A 39 34.58 90.34 13.28
CA PHE A 39 34.34 89.32 12.27
C PHE A 39 35.13 88.04 12.60
N LEU A 40 36.39 88.16 13.04
CA LEU A 40 37.20 87.02 13.48
C LEU A 40 36.71 86.39 14.78
N THR A 41 36.16 87.14 15.74
CA THR A 41 35.54 86.54 16.94
C THR A 41 34.21 85.89 16.60
N LYS A 42 33.34 86.52 15.79
CA LYS A 42 32.12 85.87 15.29
C LYS A 42 32.42 84.63 14.44
N LEU A 43 33.45 84.67 13.59
CA LEU A 43 33.89 83.51 12.80
C LEU A 43 34.50 82.41 13.69
N LYS A 44 35.27 82.75 14.73
CA LYS A 44 35.74 81.76 15.73
C LYS A 44 34.59 81.17 16.54
N ILE A 45 33.60 81.97 16.94
CA ILE A 45 32.40 81.47 17.64
C ILE A 45 31.57 80.60 16.70
N PHE A 46 31.40 80.99 15.43
CA PHE A 46 30.71 80.17 14.43
C PHE A 46 31.47 78.88 14.15
N LEU A 47 32.80 78.89 13.97
CA LEU A 47 33.60 77.66 13.87
C LEU A 47 33.52 76.82 15.14
N PHE A 48 33.53 77.42 16.34
CA PHE A 48 33.44 76.68 17.60
C PHE A 48 32.06 76.04 17.78
N ILE A 49 30.97 76.74 17.42
CA ILE A 49 29.62 76.19 17.40
C ILE A 49 29.49 75.12 16.30
N PHE A 50 30.06 75.32 15.11
CA PHE A 50 30.05 74.36 14.01
C PHE A 50 30.88 73.11 14.33
N ILE A 51 32.02 73.27 15.02
CA ILE A 51 32.83 72.17 15.57
C ILE A 51 32.06 71.47 16.69
N ILE A 52 31.36 72.18 17.59
CA ILE A 52 30.48 71.54 18.60
C ILE A 52 29.28 70.83 17.95
N LEU A 53 28.77 71.35 16.83
CA LEU A 53 27.68 70.71 16.08
C LEU A 53 28.19 69.44 15.37
N ILE A 54 29.36 69.50 14.74
CA ILE A 54 30.06 68.33 14.18
C ILE A 54 30.40 67.33 15.30
N CYS A 55 30.93 67.76 16.44
CA CYS A 55 31.23 66.90 17.58
C CYS A 55 29.97 66.35 18.30
N LYS A 56 28.79 66.91 18.03
CA LYS A 56 27.49 66.31 18.38
C LYS A 56 27.03 65.31 17.31
N VAL A 57 27.29 65.56 16.03
CA VAL A 57 27.02 64.62 14.93
C VAL A 57 27.96 63.41 14.95
N THR A 58 29.19 63.55 15.45
CA THR A 58 30.11 62.41 15.70
C THR A 58 29.83 61.71 17.04
N LYS A 59 28.70 61.99 17.72
CA LYS A 59 28.25 61.23 18.88
C LYS A 59 27.11 60.28 18.50
N ASN A 60 27.51 59.17 17.91
CA ASN A 60 26.97 57.82 18.16
C ASN A 60 28.05 56.81 17.75
N GLU A 61 29.08 56.67 18.58
CA GLU A 61 30.12 55.63 18.46
C GLU A 61 29.57 54.29 19.00
N ALA A 62 28.53 53.77 18.35
CA ALA A 62 27.69 52.68 18.85
C ALA A 62 27.27 51.72 17.72
N LEU A 63 26.93 50.48 18.08
CA LEU A 63 26.49 49.43 17.16
C LEU A 63 25.30 49.91 16.31
N GLN A 64 25.50 50.09 15.01
CA GLN A 64 24.49 50.74 14.17
C GLN A 64 23.29 49.81 13.88
N ARG A 65 22.10 50.42 13.76
CA ARG A 65 20.91 49.80 13.15
C ARG A 65 21.20 49.57 11.66
N VAL A 66 21.18 48.32 11.22
CA VAL A 66 21.47 47.93 9.83
C VAL A 66 20.16 47.70 9.08
N SER A 67 20.09 48.15 7.81
CA SER A 67 18.90 47.99 6.97
C SER A 67 18.72 46.60 6.34
N GLU A 68 19.72 45.73 6.45
CA GLU A 68 19.72 44.36 5.93
C GLU A 68 20.21 43.40 7.02
N TYR A 69 19.42 42.36 7.29
CA TYR A 69 19.79 41.27 8.20
C TYR A 69 20.15 40.01 7.42
N GLN A 70 21.16 39.27 7.91
CA GLN A 70 21.55 37.98 7.33
C GLN A 70 20.41 36.97 7.46
N ARG A 71 19.98 36.37 6.35
CA ARG A 71 18.89 35.37 6.35
C ARG A 71 19.33 34.07 7.04
N PHE A 72 18.39 33.33 7.61
CA PHE A 72 18.63 32.01 8.23
C PHE A 72 18.83 30.90 7.19
N ASP A 73 18.30 31.06 5.98
CA ASP A 73 18.36 30.06 4.90
C ASP A 73 19.64 30.16 4.04
N GLY A 74 20.50 31.15 4.33
CA GLY A 74 21.74 31.46 3.61
C GLY A 74 21.56 32.04 2.20
N TRP A 75 20.33 32.33 1.77
CA TRP A 75 20.06 32.93 0.46
C TRP A 75 20.48 34.40 0.38
N PHE A 76 20.68 34.90 -0.83
CA PHE A 76 21.02 36.30 -1.16
C PHE A 76 22.33 36.83 -0.52
N ASN A 77 23.15 35.95 0.06
CA ASN A 77 24.48 36.32 0.53
C ASN A 77 25.36 36.77 -0.65
N ASN A 78 25.46 35.96 -1.72
CA ASN A 78 26.06 36.39 -2.98
C ASN A 78 25.00 37.11 -3.86
N LEU A 79 25.33 38.31 -4.34
CA LEU A 79 24.42 39.16 -5.13
C LEU A 79 24.19 38.66 -6.56
N ALA A 80 25.17 37.95 -7.15
CA ALA A 80 25.07 37.43 -8.52
C ALA A 80 24.51 36.00 -8.57
N ASN A 81 24.71 35.22 -7.49
CA ASN A 81 24.22 33.86 -7.33
C ASN A 81 23.51 33.69 -5.98
N PRO A 82 22.25 34.15 -5.82
CA PRO A 82 21.54 34.12 -4.53
C PRO A 82 21.42 32.74 -3.85
N GLN A 83 21.53 31.66 -4.64
CA GLN A 83 21.48 30.25 -4.23
C GLN A 83 22.84 29.66 -3.80
N TRP A 84 23.93 30.44 -3.83
CA TRP A 84 25.24 29.98 -3.37
C TRP A 84 25.31 29.97 -1.84
N GLY A 85 25.73 28.83 -1.27
CA GLY A 85 25.88 28.67 0.18
C GLY A 85 24.58 28.51 0.97
N SER A 86 23.41 28.54 0.30
CA SER A 86 22.10 28.37 0.94
C SER A 86 21.79 26.92 1.31
N VAL A 87 20.78 26.72 2.16
CA VAL A 87 20.18 25.40 2.37
C VAL A 87 19.71 24.80 1.03
N GLY A 88 19.96 23.50 0.85
CA GLY A 88 19.60 22.76 -0.35
C GLY A 88 20.51 22.99 -1.55
N SER A 89 21.53 23.85 -1.42
CA SER A 89 22.54 24.06 -2.47
C SER A 89 23.41 22.81 -2.68
N ARG A 90 23.93 22.65 -3.90
CA ARG A 90 24.85 21.56 -4.26
C ARG A 90 26.18 21.73 -3.53
N LEU A 91 26.81 20.63 -3.17
CA LEU A 91 28.22 20.63 -2.76
C LEU A 91 29.11 21.10 -3.92
N HIS A 92 30.27 21.65 -3.60
CA HIS A 92 31.28 22.08 -4.58
C HIS A 92 32.14 20.89 -5.03
N ARG A 93 32.63 20.93 -6.28
CA ARG A 93 33.33 19.80 -6.90
C ARG A 93 34.69 20.23 -7.45
N ASP A 94 35.71 20.14 -6.60
CA ASP A 94 37.12 20.47 -6.90
C ASP A 94 37.76 19.53 -7.92
N ALA A 95 37.22 18.32 -8.08
CA ALA A 95 37.72 17.29 -8.99
C ALA A 95 36.57 16.48 -9.63
N PRO A 96 36.70 16.01 -10.89
CA PRO A 96 35.64 15.29 -11.61
C PRO A 96 35.09 14.08 -10.84
N SER A 97 33.81 13.78 -11.04
CA SER A 97 33.12 12.65 -10.40
C SER A 97 33.62 11.30 -10.91
N SER A 98 33.97 10.40 -10.00
CA SER A 98 34.43 9.04 -10.28
C SER A 98 33.36 8.00 -9.92
N TYR A 99 32.25 8.00 -10.67
CA TYR A 99 31.23 6.94 -10.60
C TYR A 99 31.53 5.80 -11.59
N GLN A 100 31.11 4.57 -11.28
CA GLN A 100 31.36 3.36 -12.09
C GLN A 100 30.73 3.44 -13.50
N ASP A 101 29.63 4.17 -13.63
CA ASP A 101 28.92 4.47 -14.88
C ASP A 101 29.18 5.91 -15.38
N GLY A 102 30.03 6.67 -14.69
CA GLY A 102 30.24 8.10 -14.92
C GLY A 102 29.07 9.01 -14.51
N VAL A 103 28.01 8.49 -13.88
CA VAL A 103 26.78 9.26 -13.59
C VAL A 103 26.34 9.17 -12.12
N TYR A 104 26.10 7.97 -11.58
CA TYR A 104 25.61 7.82 -10.20
C TYR A 104 25.93 6.49 -9.52
N ARG A 105 26.44 5.48 -10.23
CA ARG A 105 26.66 4.14 -9.71
C ARG A 105 27.94 4.05 -8.89
N LEU A 106 27.83 3.50 -7.67
CA LEU A 106 28.98 3.17 -6.81
C LEU A 106 29.91 2.16 -7.50
N ASP A 107 31.23 2.34 -7.36
CA ASP A 107 32.19 1.32 -7.80
C ASP A 107 32.17 0.12 -6.85
N SER A 108 31.53 -0.96 -7.32
CA SER A 108 31.45 -2.25 -6.64
C SER A 108 32.73 -3.09 -6.77
N SER A 109 33.78 -2.59 -7.42
CA SER A 109 35.07 -3.30 -7.60
C SER A 109 36.16 -2.82 -6.63
N LEU A 110 35.84 -1.90 -5.72
CA LEU A 110 36.71 -1.49 -4.61
C LEU A 110 36.53 -2.42 -3.40
N PRO A 111 37.59 -2.67 -2.60
CA PRO A 111 37.53 -3.53 -1.41
C PRO A 111 36.49 -3.06 -0.37
N SER A 112 36.02 -3.97 0.48
CA SER A 112 34.99 -3.66 1.49
C SER A 112 35.48 -2.61 2.48
N ALA A 113 34.62 -1.61 2.74
CA ALA A 113 34.90 -0.55 3.69
C ALA A 113 35.17 -1.08 5.12
N ARG A 114 34.48 -2.17 5.52
CA ARG A 114 34.67 -2.80 6.84
C ARG A 114 36.03 -3.47 6.98
N VAL A 115 36.50 -4.14 5.91
CA VAL A 115 37.81 -4.78 5.90
C VAL A 115 38.93 -3.75 5.97
N ILE A 116 38.76 -2.60 5.31
CA ILE A 116 39.70 -1.46 5.43
C ILE A 116 39.68 -0.87 6.86
N SER A 117 38.49 -0.72 7.44
CA SER A 117 38.28 -0.22 8.81
C SER A 117 39.01 -1.08 9.86
N GLU A 118 38.74 -2.39 9.87
CA GLU A 118 39.37 -3.36 10.78
C GLU A 118 40.89 -3.51 10.51
N LEU A 119 41.34 -3.46 9.24
CA LEU A 119 42.76 -3.59 8.90
C LEU A 119 43.59 -2.38 9.32
N MET A 120 43.14 -1.16 8.99
CA MET A 120 43.93 0.06 9.19
C MET A 120 43.56 0.77 10.48
N PHE A 121 42.29 1.11 10.66
CA PHE A 121 41.82 2.05 11.69
C PHE A 121 41.67 1.44 13.09
N LYS A 122 41.98 0.15 13.23
CA LYS A 122 42.05 -0.54 14.52
C LYS A 122 43.41 -0.39 15.19
N GLY A 123 43.38 0.10 16.42
CA GLY A 123 44.49 0.19 17.35
C GLY A 123 43.99 0.20 18.79
N GLU A 124 44.91 0.35 19.74
CA GLU A 124 44.59 0.52 21.16
C GLU A 124 44.24 1.99 21.43
N PRO A 125 43.15 2.30 22.16
CA PRO A 125 42.82 3.66 22.59
C PRO A 125 43.41 3.98 23.97
N GLY A 126 43.43 5.26 24.31
CA GLY A 126 44.21 5.83 25.41
C GLY A 126 45.59 6.32 24.94
N ILE A 127 45.74 6.65 23.65
CA ILE A 127 46.96 7.27 23.12
C ILE A 127 46.74 8.79 23.15
N PRO A 128 47.42 9.54 24.05
CA PRO A 128 47.19 10.97 24.17
C PRO A 128 47.77 11.72 22.96
N SER A 129 47.08 12.76 22.48
CA SER A 129 47.59 13.57 21.37
C SER A 129 48.95 14.17 21.65
N ARG A 130 49.89 14.03 20.70
CA ARG A 130 51.28 14.49 20.82
C ARG A 130 51.41 16.01 20.97
N ARG A 131 50.36 16.76 20.60
CA ARG A 131 50.26 18.22 20.72
C ARG A 131 49.55 18.69 22.00
N ASN A 132 49.14 17.76 22.87
CA ASN A 132 48.28 17.98 24.04
C ASN A 132 47.00 18.76 23.70
N LEU A 133 46.36 18.43 22.57
CA LEU A 133 45.00 18.87 22.29
C LEU A 133 44.04 18.35 23.35
N THR A 134 43.04 19.15 23.69
CA THR A 134 42.02 18.79 24.68
C THR A 134 40.80 18.16 24.02
N THR A 135 40.03 17.40 24.81
CA THR A 135 38.72 16.88 24.39
C THR A 135 37.76 18.00 23.97
N MET A 136 37.91 19.22 24.53
CA MET A 136 37.21 20.43 24.09
C MET A 136 37.38 20.68 22.58
N PHE A 137 38.60 20.50 22.04
CA PHE A 137 38.88 20.70 20.62
C PHE A 137 38.23 19.63 19.74
N ALA A 138 38.18 18.37 20.19
CA ALA A 138 37.52 17.28 19.49
C ALA A 138 36.01 17.55 19.30
N PHE A 139 35.30 17.92 20.37
CA PHE A 139 33.86 18.21 20.28
C PHE A 139 33.55 19.58 19.65
N PHE A 140 34.44 20.58 19.76
CA PHE A 140 34.28 21.84 19.01
C PHE A 140 34.46 21.64 17.50
N SER A 141 35.32 20.69 17.08
CA SER A 141 35.39 20.26 15.67
C SER A 141 34.03 19.75 15.17
N GLN A 142 33.26 19.04 16.01
CA GLN A 142 31.93 18.55 15.67
C GLN A 142 30.89 19.68 15.57
N VAL A 143 30.94 20.68 16.46
CA VAL A 143 30.11 21.90 16.35
C VAL A 143 30.28 22.54 14.98
N ILE A 144 31.54 22.76 14.57
CA ILE A 144 31.87 23.39 13.27
C ILE A 144 31.43 22.50 12.09
N ALA A 145 31.56 21.18 12.21
CA ALA A 145 31.07 20.25 11.20
C ALA A 145 29.54 20.35 11.02
N TYR A 146 28.79 20.64 12.08
CA TYR A 146 27.32 20.69 12.03
C TYR A 146 26.77 22.06 11.67
N GLU A 147 27.49 23.13 12.03
CA GLU A 147 27.28 24.51 11.58
C GLU A 147 27.26 24.61 10.05
N ILE A 148 28.34 24.17 9.37
CA ILE A 148 28.51 24.40 7.93
C ILE A 148 28.00 23.25 7.03
N MET A 149 27.67 22.07 7.56
CA MET A 149 27.19 20.97 6.72
C MET A 149 26.23 19.93 7.34
N GLN A 150 25.34 19.42 6.48
CA GLN A 150 24.53 18.22 6.69
C GLN A 150 24.27 17.53 5.33
N SER A 151 25.23 16.73 4.86
CA SER A 151 25.21 16.04 3.56
C SER A 151 25.01 14.52 3.65
N THR A 152 24.69 13.99 4.83
CA THR A 152 24.54 12.54 5.11
C THR A 152 23.08 12.06 5.18
N GLN A 153 22.12 12.95 4.94
CA GLN A 153 20.69 12.68 5.04
C GLN A 153 20.19 11.78 3.90
N ASN A 154 19.16 10.98 4.18
CA ASN A 154 18.71 9.92 3.26
C ASN A 154 18.05 10.50 1.99
N SER A 155 18.38 9.93 0.83
CA SER A 155 17.64 10.17 -0.40
C SER A 155 16.24 9.56 -0.38
N CYS A 156 15.29 10.24 -1.02
CA CYS A 156 14.10 9.63 -1.63
C CYS A 156 14.30 9.63 -3.17
N PRO A 157 14.17 8.51 -3.89
CA PRO A 157 13.96 7.15 -3.39
C PRO A 157 15.09 6.64 -2.50
N LEU A 158 14.77 5.65 -1.66
CA LEU A 158 15.64 5.08 -0.63
C LEU A 158 16.63 4.07 -1.24
N GLU A 159 17.69 4.59 -1.86
CA GLU A 159 18.79 3.77 -2.36
C GLU A 159 19.62 3.23 -1.17
N MET A 160 19.51 1.93 -0.92
CA MET A 160 20.32 1.20 0.08
C MET A 160 21.38 0.33 -0.60
N HIS A 161 22.59 0.36 -0.07
CA HIS A 161 23.67 -0.57 -0.38
C HIS A 161 24.06 -1.39 0.86
N LYS A 162 24.88 -2.40 0.64
CA LYS A 162 25.40 -3.30 1.69
C LYS A 162 26.92 -3.17 1.71
N ILE A 163 27.48 -3.01 2.90
CA ILE A 163 28.91 -3.16 3.18
C ILE A 163 29.11 -4.61 3.61
N PRO A 164 29.74 -5.47 2.79
CA PRO A 164 29.90 -6.88 3.12
C PRO A 164 30.92 -7.01 4.25
N VAL A 165 30.54 -7.73 5.31
CA VAL A 165 31.39 -8.00 6.47
C VAL A 165 32.13 -9.32 6.24
N GLU A 166 33.40 -9.38 6.63
CA GLU A 166 34.15 -10.63 6.56
C GLU A 166 33.63 -11.64 7.60
N ARG A 167 33.68 -12.93 7.23
CA ARG A 167 33.27 -14.02 8.11
C ARG A 167 34.13 -14.01 9.38
N CYS A 168 33.50 -14.12 10.55
CA CYS A 168 34.14 -13.98 11.86
C CYS A 168 34.65 -12.55 12.19
N ASP A 169 34.05 -11.49 11.63
CA ASP A 169 34.24 -10.13 12.15
C ASP A 169 33.91 -10.10 13.66
N PRO A 170 34.81 -9.58 14.52
CA PRO A 170 34.71 -9.73 15.97
C PRO A 170 33.51 -9.01 16.61
N ILE A 171 32.86 -8.08 15.88
CA ILE A 171 31.76 -7.25 16.35
C ILE A 171 30.46 -7.60 15.63
N PHE A 172 30.51 -7.67 14.29
CA PHE A 172 29.31 -7.77 13.45
C PHE A 172 28.96 -9.22 13.05
N ASP A 173 29.94 -10.13 12.94
CA ASP A 173 29.76 -11.54 12.53
C ASP A 173 30.37 -12.51 13.55
N LYS A 174 30.17 -12.22 14.85
CA LYS A 174 30.78 -12.93 15.99
C LYS A 174 30.58 -14.46 15.95
N ASP A 175 29.44 -14.93 15.45
CA ASP A 175 29.09 -16.34 15.34
C ASP A 175 29.63 -17.01 14.05
N CYS A 176 30.48 -16.32 13.29
CA CYS A 176 31.17 -16.83 12.09
C CYS A 176 30.21 -17.34 10.98
N GLU A 177 29.02 -16.75 10.84
CA GLU A 177 28.05 -17.13 9.82
C GLU A 177 28.48 -16.75 8.40
N GLY A 178 29.17 -15.60 8.23
CA GLY A 178 29.52 -15.06 6.92
C GLY A 178 28.32 -14.58 6.10
N LYS A 179 27.20 -14.25 6.76
CA LYS A 179 25.95 -13.75 6.14
C LYS A 179 25.63 -12.29 6.51
N THR A 180 26.58 -11.63 7.17
CA THR A 180 26.38 -10.29 7.73
C THR A 180 26.75 -9.19 6.73
N ASP A 181 25.85 -8.23 6.57
CA ASP A 181 26.09 -6.96 5.88
C ASP A 181 25.78 -5.81 6.84
N ILE A 182 26.58 -4.74 6.79
CA ILE A 182 26.19 -3.45 7.38
C ILE A 182 25.45 -2.65 6.28
N PRO A 183 24.17 -2.28 6.45
CA PRO A 183 23.44 -1.54 5.44
C PRO A 183 23.82 -0.05 5.45
N PHE A 184 23.89 0.55 4.26
CA PHE A 184 24.30 1.93 4.02
C PHE A 184 23.29 2.65 3.14
N THR A 185 22.70 3.74 3.64
CA THR A 185 21.77 4.59 2.88
C THR A 185 22.52 5.67 2.10
N ARG A 186 22.15 5.89 0.84
CA ARG A 186 22.75 6.95 0.00
C ARG A 186 22.25 8.34 0.35
N ALA A 187 23.14 9.32 0.18
CA ALA A 187 22.92 10.71 0.51
C ALA A 187 21.88 11.36 -0.43
N LYS A 188 21.15 12.34 0.10
CA LYS A 188 20.24 13.20 -0.64
C LYS A 188 21.02 14.01 -1.69
N TYR A 189 20.45 14.08 -2.88
CA TYR A 189 21.06 14.68 -4.07
C TYR A 189 20.03 15.50 -4.86
N ASP A 190 20.52 16.46 -5.64
CA ASP A 190 19.70 17.31 -6.49
C ASP A 190 19.07 16.47 -7.63
N LYS A 191 17.74 16.47 -7.70
CA LYS A 191 16.97 15.70 -8.70
C LYS A 191 17.04 16.26 -10.11
N GLY A 192 17.62 17.46 -10.30
CA GLY A 192 18.08 17.94 -11.60
C GLY A 192 19.35 17.26 -12.10
N THR A 193 20.01 16.42 -11.29
CA THR A 193 21.32 15.79 -11.58
C THR A 193 21.26 14.25 -11.51
N GLY A 194 22.29 13.59 -12.04
CA GLY A 194 22.37 12.11 -12.08
C GLY A 194 21.67 11.46 -13.27
N HIS A 195 21.38 12.23 -14.34
CA HIS A 195 20.65 11.77 -15.53
C HIS A 195 21.56 11.44 -16.73
N GLY A 196 22.84 11.80 -16.69
CA GLY A 196 23.79 11.51 -17.78
C GLY A 196 25.19 12.07 -17.50
N LEU A 197 26.16 11.70 -18.34
CA LEU A 197 27.60 11.96 -18.13
C LEU A 197 27.97 13.44 -17.94
N ASN A 198 27.23 14.36 -18.58
CA ASN A 198 27.44 15.81 -18.46
C ASN A 198 26.77 16.43 -17.22
N SER A 199 26.00 15.64 -16.46
CA SER A 199 25.38 16.04 -15.20
C SER A 199 25.33 14.82 -14.26
N PRO A 200 26.49 14.37 -13.74
CA PRO A 200 26.56 13.31 -12.72
C PRO A 200 25.78 13.71 -11.47
N ARG A 201 25.56 12.77 -10.56
CA ARG A 201 24.82 12.99 -9.31
C ARG A 201 25.58 13.95 -8.39
N GLU A 202 24.94 15.08 -8.06
CA GLU A 202 25.47 16.04 -7.09
C GLU A 202 24.66 16.01 -5.78
N GLN A 203 25.33 15.66 -4.69
CA GLN A 203 24.79 15.72 -3.33
C GLN A 203 24.55 17.18 -2.90
N ILE A 204 23.59 17.38 -2.01
CA ILE A 204 23.22 18.70 -1.49
C ILE A 204 23.58 18.85 -0.02
N ASN A 205 23.78 20.09 0.41
CA ASN A 205 23.90 20.46 1.81
C ASN A 205 22.51 20.81 2.39
N GLU A 206 22.09 20.16 3.47
CA GLU A 206 20.86 20.56 4.19
C GLU A 206 21.10 21.72 5.19
N ARG A 207 22.34 22.21 5.29
CA ARG A 207 22.69 23.45 5.99
C ARG A 207 23.09 24.58 5.06
N THR A 208 23.17 25.78 5.64
CA THR A 208 23.98 26.86 5.11
C THR A 208 25.44 26.39 5.02
N SER A 209 26.19 26.88 4.03
CA SER A 209 27.65 26.66 3.98
C SER A 209 28.41 27.69 4.82
N TRP A 210 27.74 28.80 5.13
CA TRP A 210 28.25 29.92 5.92
C TRP A 210 28.51 29.52 7.37
N ILE A 211 29.34 30.32 8.05
CA ILE A 211 29.43 30.31 9.52
C ILE A 211 28.50 31.43 9.99
N ASP A 212 27.20 31.12 10.08
CA ASP A 212 26.08 32.06 10.35
C ASP A 212 25.28 31.71 11.63
N ALA A 213 25.92 30.92 12.50
CA ALA A 213 25.40 30.36 13.74
C ALA A 213 24.12 29.53 13.56
N SER A 214 23.96 28.87 12.40
CA SER A 214 22.80 28.01 12.11
C SER A 214 22.70 26.81 13.07
N PHE A 215 23.80 26.40 13.69
CA PHE A 215 23.84 25.44 14.79
C PHE A 215 23.01 25.88 16.01
N LEU A 216 22.95 27.19 16.29
CA LEU A 216 22.11 27.76 17.36
C LEU A 216 20.74 28.22 16.85
N TYR A 217 20.68 28.93 15.72
CA TYR A 217 19.45 29.59 15.26
C TYR A 217 18.58 28.74 14.33
N SER A 218 19.07 27.58 13.88
CA SER A 218 18.50 26.82 12.77
C SER A 218 18.58 27.58 11.44
N THR A 219 18.12 26.92 10.39
CA THR A 219 18.04 27.46 9.02
C THR A 219 16.61 27.68 8.55
N GLN A 220 15.63 27.59 9.46
CA GLN A 220 14.20 27.73 9.18
C GLN A 220 13.61 28.79 10.11
N GLU A 221 13.07 29.87 9.55
CA GLU A 221 12.48 30.98 10.31
C GLU A 221 11.35 30.56 11.28
N PRO A 222 10.45 29.60 10.98
CA PRO A 222 9.49 29.09 11.96
C PRO A 222 10.13 28.37 13.17
N TRP A 223 11.30 27.76 12.98
CA TRP A 223 12.08 27.14 14.06
C TRP A 223 12.76 28.21 14.92
N VAL A 224 13.29 29.28 14.30
CA VAL A 224 13.78 30.47 15.03
C VAL A 224 12.66 31.07 15.89
N ALA A 225 11.46 31.21 15.34
CA ALA A 225 10.30 31.76 16.05
C ALA A 225 9.92 30.92 17.26
N ALA A 226 9.92 29.59 17.16
CA ALA A 226 9.68 28.69 18.29
C ALA A 226 10.82 28.67 19.34
N LEU A 227 11.99 29.22 19.02
CA LEU A 227 13.13 29.39 19.91
C LEU A 227 13.21 30.78 20.58
N ARG A 228 12.38 31.75 20.17
CA ARG A 228 12.38 33.13 20.71
C ARG A 228 11.36 33.31 21.82
N SER A 229 11.71 34.13 22.81
CA SER A 229 10.73 34.64 23.79
C SER A 229 9.84 35.75 23.19
N PHE A 230 10.37 36.48 22.20
CA PHE A 230 9.85 37.78 21.74
C PHE A 230 9.82 38.86 22.84
N GLU A 231 10.62 38.66 23.90
CA GLU A 231 10.87 39.63 24.95
C GLU A 231 12.37 39.95 25.05
N ASN A 232 12.71 41.24 25.07
CA ASN A 232 14.08 41.75 25.28
C ASN A 232 15.13 41.24 24.26
N GLY A 233 14.71 40.72 23.11
CA GLY A 233 15.56 40.13 22.08
C GLY A 233 16.15 38.77 22.44
N THR A 234 15.55 38.03 23.38
CA THR A 234 16.10 36.79 23.95
C THR A 234 15.59 35.50 23.29
N LEU A 235 16.34 34.41 23.47
CA LEU A 235 15.86 33.05 23.22
C LEU A 235 15.06 32.57 24.44
N LEU A 236 13.98 31.84 24.16
CA LEU A 236 13.04 31.32 25.16
C LEU A 236 13.75 30.34 26.11
N GLU A 237 13.66 30.59 27.42
CA GLU A 237 14.13 29.66 28.43
C GLU A 237 13.04 28.64 28.80
N GLY A 238 13.46 27.42 29.09
CA GLY A 238 12.57 26.34 29.53
C GLY A 238 12.30 26.35 31.04
N PRO A 239 11.70 25.27 31.59
CA PRO A 239 11.43 25.14 33.02
C PRO A 239 12.67 25.13 33.94
N MET A 240 13.87 25.07 33.36
CA MET A 240 15.16 25.16 34.05
C MET A 240 15.89 26.43 33.58
N PRO A 241 16.19 27.39 34.46
CA PRO A 241 16.76 28.69 34.07
C PRO A 241 18.15 28.53 33.44
N GLY A 242 18.41 29.28 32.37
CA GLY A 242 19.61 29.18 31.55
C GLY A 242 19.68 27.93 30.67
N TYR A 243 18.54 27.30 30.36
CA TYR A 243 18.40 26.21 29.38
C TYR A 243 17.21 26.50 28.45
N PRO A 244 17.22 26.03 27.19
CA PRO A 244 16.08 26.13 26.28
C PRO A 244 14.92 25.21 26.71
N PRO A 245 13.72 25.39 26.12
CA PRO A 245 12.61 24.45 26.30
C PRO A 245 12.91 23.03 25.77
N PHE A 246 12.10 22.10 26.26
CA PHE A 246 11.95 20.75 25.71
C PHE A 246 11.07 20.75 24.45
N ASN A 247 11.14 19.70 23.63
CA ASN A 247 10.52 19.64 22.30
C ASN A 247 8.99 19.37 22.30
N ASP A 248 8.26 20.04 23.18
CA ASP A 248 6.79 20.11 23.22
C ASP A 248 6.16 20.59 21.88
N PRO A 249 6.68 21.60 21.15
CA PRO A 249 6.17 21.97 19.82
C PRO A 249 6.47 20.97 18.70
N HIS A 250 6.98 19.77 19.00
CA HIS A 250 7.17 18.66 18.05
C HIS A 250 8.02 19.02 16.80
N ILE A 251 9.05 19.85 16.98
CA ILE A 251 10.01 20.21 15.93
C ILE A 251 10.76 18.94 15.47
N PRO A 252 11.06 18.78 14.17
CA PRO A 252 11.68 17.58 13.60
C PRO A 252 13.18 17.44 13.94
N LEU A 253 13.49 17.31 15.23
CA LEU A 253 14.79 16.89 15.74
C LEU A 253 15.08 15.44 15.33
N ILE A 254 16.36 15.10 15.13
CA ILE A 254 16.78 13.73 14.90
C ILE A 254 16.77 13.00 16.25
N ASN A 255 16.19 11.80 16.28
CA ASN A 255 15.99 11.01 17.51
C ASN A 255 16.05 9.50 17.23
N PRO A 256 17.22 8.95 16.83
CA PRO A 256 17.45 7.52 16.77
C PRO A 256 17.35 6.90 18.18
N PRO A 257 17.12 5.58 18.29
CA PRO A 257 17.01 4.91 19.57
C PRO A 257 18.35 4.95 20.34
N PRO A 258 18.40 5.48 21.58
CA PRO A 258 19.63 5.49 22.39
C PRO A 258 20.15 4.06 22.63
N PRO A 259 21.45 3.76 22.42
CA PRO A 259 21.92 2.37 22.33
C PRO A 259 21.76 1.52 23.59
N GLN A 260 21.75 2.13 24.79
CA GLN A 260 21.46 1.44 26.06
C GLN A 260 20.06 0.79 26.08
N ILE A 261 19.07 1.41 25.43
CA ILE A 261 17.64 1.05 25.51
C ILE A 261 17.16 0.43 24.19
N HIS A 262 17.78 0.82 23.07
CA HIS A 262 17.45 0.42 21.70
C HIS A 262 15.95 0.52 21.33
N ARG A 263 15.26 1.51 21.90
CA ARG A 263 13.85 1.83 21.63
C ARG A 263 13.73 3.29 21.20
N LEU A 264 12.82 3.61 20.27
CA LEU A 264 12.46 5.00 20.02
C LEU A 264 11.83 5.58 21.31
N MET A 265 12.54 6.53 21.91
CA MET A 265 12.04 7.34 23.01
C MET A 265 11.26 8.54 22.46
N ASN A 266 10.36 9.12 23.26
CA ASN A 266 9.61 10.30 22.86
C ASN A 266 10.57 11.48 22.53
N PRO A 267 10.48 12.14 21.35
CA PRO A 267 11.33 13.27 21.00
C PRO A 267 11.13 14.50 21.89
N GLU A 268 9.99 14.64 22.58
CA GLU A 268 9.72 15.72 23.55
C GLU A 268 10.85 15.88 24.59
N ARG A 269 11.50 14.78 24.99
CA ARG A 269 12.60 14.78 25.98
C ARG A 269 13.81 15.65 25.60
N LEU A 270 13.98 15.94 24.30
CA LEU A 270 15.16 16.60 23.75
C LEU A 270 15.05 18.13 23.93
N PHE A 271 16.19 18.79 24.14
CA PHE A 271 16.25 20.25 24.14
C PHE A 271 16.11 20.79 22.71
N ILE A 272 15.32 21.85 22.53
CA ILE A 272 15.23 22.56 21.25
C ILE A 272 16.40 23.55 21.15
N LEU A 273 17.20 23.42 20.11
CA LEU A 273 18.17 24.41 19.64
C LEU A 273 18.20 24.35 18.10
N GLY A 274 19.11 25.06 17.46
CA GLY A 274 19.15 25.21 16.00
C GLY A 274 19.45 23.94 15.19
N ASP A 275 20.19 22.97 15.75
CA ASP A 275 20.57 21.75 15.03
C ASP A 275 19.80 20.50 15.45
N PRO A 276 19.21 19.74 14.50
CA PRO A 276 18.51 18.49 14.81
C PRO A 276 19.42 17.42 15.43
N ARG A 277 20.75 17.55 15.31
CA ARG A 277 21.76 16.63 15.86
C ARG A 277 22.36 17.08 17.19
N ILE A 278 21.99 18.24 17.72
CA ILE A 278 22.66 18.85 18.88
C ILE A 278 22.59 18.01 20.17
N ASN A 279 21.57 17.15 20.30
CA ASN A 279 21.37 16.24 21.42
C ASN A 279 22.09 14.88 21.25
N GLU A 280 22.93 14.71 20.22
CA GLU A 280 23.64 13.45 19.94
C GLU A 280 24.59 13.03 21.07
N ASN A 281 25.29 13.98 21.69
CA ASN A 281 26.22 13.70 22.79
C ASN A 281 26.35 14.90 23.75
N PRO A 282 26.72 14.69 25.02
CA PRO A 282 26.72 15.74 26.05
C PRO A 282 27.79 16.83 25.83
N GLY A 283 28.88 16.55 25.11
CA GLY A 283 29.87 17.57 24.74
C GLY A 283 29.31 18.56 23.72
N LEU A 284 28.72 18.05 22.64
CA LEU A 284 28.04 18.83 21.60
C LEU A 284 26.88 19.67 22.15
N LEU A 285 26.04 19.06 23.00
CA LEU A 285 24.93 19.76 23.66
C LEU A 285 25.43 20.88 24.59
N SER A 286 26.54 20.66 25.31
CA SER A 286 27.13 21.68 26.17
C SER A 286 27.55 22.95 25.40
N PHE A 287 28.11 22.80 24.19
CA PHE A 287 28.39 23.95 23.32
C PHE A 287 27.12 24.66 22.84
N GLY A 288 26.07 23.91 22.50
CA GLY A 288 24.77 24.48 22.16
C GLY A 288 24.20 25.36 23.26
N LEU A 289 24.28 24.88 24.51
CA LEU A 289 23.83 25.60 25.70
C LEU A 289 24.71 26.81 26.06
N ILE A 290 26.03 26.72 25.83
CA ILE A 290 26.94 27.87 25.91
C ILE A 290 26.51 28.96 24.91
N LEU A 291 26.29 28.63 23.64
CA LEU A 291 25.91 29.60 22.61
C LEU A 291 24.52 30.20 22.86
N PHE A 292 23.55 29.39 23.32
CA PHE A 292 22.23 29.85 23.77
C PHE A 292 22.35 30.93 24.86
N ARG A 293 23.11 30.66 25.93
CA ARG A 293 23.36 31.63 27.00
C ARG A 293 24.14 32.85 26.51
N TRP A 294 25.08 32.67 25.58
CA TRP A 294 25.86 33.77 25.01
C TRP A 294 24.99 34.79 24.28
N HIS A 295 23.98 34.31 23.54
CA HIS A 295 22.97 35.17 22.92
C HIS A 295 22.15 35.93 23.95
N ASN A 296 21.57 35.25 24.96
CA ASN A 296 20.77 35.92 26.00
C ASN A 296 21.59 36.99 26.76
N ILE A 297 22.89 36.75 26.98
CA ILE A 297 23.82 37.73 27.57
C ILE A 297 24.08 38.92 26.62
N GLN A 298 24.21 38.71 25.31
CA GLN A 298 24.37 39.82 24.36
C GLN A 298 23.08 40.64 24.23
N ALA A 299 21.92 39.99 24.17
CA ALA A 299 20.62 40.66 24.11
C ALA A 299 20.40 41.56 25.33
N LEU A 300 20.65 41.05 26.53
CA LEU A 300 20.55 41.83 27.77
C LEU A 300 21.54 43.01 27.82
N ARG A 301 22.76 42.85 27.29
CA ARG A 301 23.74 43.96 27.18
C ARG A 301 23.30 45.02 26.19
N LEU A 302 22.84 44.62 25.01
CA LEU A 302 22.29 45.55 24.01
C LEU A 302 21.05 46.26 24.54
N GLN A 303 20.22 45.62 25.37
CA GLN A 303 19.10 46.29 26.03
C GLN A 303 19.57 47.34 27.06
N GLN A 304 20.64 47.08 27.80
CA GLN A 304 21.23 48.03 28.75
C GLN A 304 21.91 49.22 28.05
N GLU A 305 22.52 49.00 26.88
CA GLU A 305 23.18 50.04 26.08
C GLU A 305 22.19 50.83 25.20
N PHE A 306 21.14 50.14 24.69
CA PHE A 306 20.12 50.69 23.79
C PHE A 306 18.69 50.37 24.27
N PRO A 307 18.18 51.02 25.35
CA PRO A 307 16.82 50.80 25.84
C PRO A 307 15.69 51.14 24.85
N GLU A 308 16.00 51.91 23.80
CA GLU A 308 15.10 52.35 22.73
C GLU A 308 15.01 51.35 21.55
N TRP A 309 15.63 50.17 21.66
CA TRP A 309 15.57 49.12 20.62
C TRP A 309 14.41 48.16 20.85
N THR A 310 13.78 47.76 19.75
CA THR A 310 12.71 46.74 19.75
C THR A 310 13.27 45.33 19.93
N ASP A 311 12.41 44.37 20.28
CA ASP A 311 12.79 42.95 20.40
C ASP A 311 13.55 42.42 19.17
N GLU A 312 13.09 42.74 17.96
CA GLU A 312 13.73 42.32 16.71
C GLU A 312 15.13 42.94 16.54
N GLU A 313 15.30 44.22 16.90
CA GLU A 313 16.59 44.91 16.80
C GLU A 313 17.59 44.37 17.83
N LEU A 314 17.12 44.08 19.05
CA LEU A 314 17.92 43.43 20.09
C LEU A 314 18.30 42.00 19.69
N PHE A 315 17.34 41.21 19.18
CA PHE A 315 17.57 39.83 18.73
C PHE A 315 18.57 39.77 17.58
N GLN A 316 18.38 40.57 16.52
CA GLN A 316 19.30 40.59 15.37
C GLN A 316 20.65 41.23 15.73
N GLY A 317 20.68 42.20 16.65
CA GLY A 317 21.92 42.75 17.20
C GLY A 317 22.73 41.69 17.96
N ALA A 318 22.08 40.94 18.86
CA ALA A 318 22.68 39.87 19.63
C ALA A 318 23.13 38.71 18.72
N ARG A 319 22.30 38.30 17.76
CA ARG A 319 22.63 37.29 16.75
C ARG A 319 23.84 37.71 15.90
N ARG A 320 23.89 38.95 15.42
CA ARG A 320 25.05 39.52 14.70
C ARG A 320 26.35 39.41 15.51
N LEU A 321 26.31 39.74 16.81
CA LEU A 321 27.47 39.60 17.70
C LEU A 321 27.87 38.13 17.90
N VAL A 322 26.90 37.23 18.13
CA VAL A 322 27.17 35.78 18.30
C VAL A 322 27.83 35.22 17.04
N ILE A 323 27.28 35.50 15.85
CA ILE A 323 27.85 35.09 14.56
C ILE A 323 29.29 35.58 14.42
N ALA A 324 29.54 36.87 14.64
CA ALA A 324 30.88 37.45 14.51
C ALA A 324 31.90 36.84 15.50
N THR A 325 31.48 36.55 16.74
CA THR A 325 32.35 35.84 17.70
C THR A 325 32.62 34.40 17.29
N LEU A 326 31.64 33.68 16.73
CA LEU A 326 31.82 32.34 16.20
C LEU A 326 32.77 32.34 14.99
N GLN A 327 32.56 33.23 14.01
CA GLN A 327 33.44 33.43 12.86
C GLN A 327 34.90 33.69 13.28
N SER A 328 35.11 34.58 14.25
CA SER A 328 36.41 34.91 14.82
C SER A 328 37.09 33.68 15.44
N ILE A 329 36.39 32.94 16.31
CA ILE A 329 36.92 31.75 16.98
C ILE A 329 37.23 30.63 15.97
N VAL A 330 36.32 30.36 15.03
CA VAL A 330 36.49 29.28 14.04
C VAL A 330 37.71 29.51 13.16
N LEU A 331 37.92 30.74 12.67
CA LEU A 331 39.02 31.04 11.76
C LEU A 331 40.34 31.33 12.49
N TYR A 332 40.32 32.09 13.59
CA TYR A 332 41.55 32.59 14.23
C TYR A 332 41.93 31.90 15.55
N GLU A 333 41.09 31.02 16.10
CA GLU A 333 41.42 30.18 17.26
C GLU A 333 41.46 28.69 16.89
N PHE A 334 40.45 28.17 16.20
CA PHE A 334 40.31 26.75 15.85
C PHE A 334 41.13 26.32 14.62
N LEU A 335 40.97 26.98 13.47
CA LEU A 335 41.63 26.56 12.21
C LEU A 335 43.17 26.42 12.30
N PRO A 336 43.94 27.32 12.94
CA PRO A 336 45.39 27.13 13.04
C PRO A 336 45.75 25.96 13.98
N VAL A 337 44.92 25.69 14.99
CA VAL A 337 45.08 24.52 15.87
C VAL A 337 44.76 23.22 15.13
N LEU A 338 43.75 23.20 14.25
CA LEU A 338 43.47 22.05 13.40
C LEU A 338 44.61 21.76 12.43
N LEU A 339 45.06 22.75 11.66
CA LEU A 339 46.09 22.59 10.64
C LEU A 339 47.52 22.47 11.20
N SER A 340 47.70 22.65 12.52
CA SER A 340 48.99 22.77 13.21
C SER A 340 49.95 23.82 12.62
N ILE A 341 49.38 24.94 12.19
CA ILE A 341 50.11 26.11 11.67
C ILE A 341 50.10 27.27 12.68
N SER A 342 51.01 28.23 12.51
CA SER A 342 50.96 29.47 13.27
C SER A 342 49.76 30.35 12.84
N LYS A 343 49.34 31.32 13.67
CA LYS A 343 48.21 32.20 13.31
C LYS A 343 48.56 33.11 12.13
N GLU A 344 49.83 33.44 12.01
CA GLU A 344 50.45 34.26 10.97
C GLU A 344 50.51 33.56 9.60
N GLU A 345 50.35 32.23 9.56
CA GLU A 345 50.23 31.45 8.31
C GLU A 345 48.82 31.47 7.70
N ILE A 346 47.85 32.10 8.36
CA ILE A 346 46.52 32.38 7.80
C ILE A 346 46.61 33.72 7.06
N PRO A 347 46.43 33.77 5.72
CA PRO A 347 46.56 35.01 4.95
C PRO A 347 45.62 36.10 5.45
N GLU A 348 46.09 37.33 5.59
CA GLU A 348 45.24 38.45 6.01
C GLU A 348 44.03 38.63 5.09
N TYR A 349 42.87 38.98 5.68
CA TYR A 349 41.62 39.15 4.94
C TYR A 349 41.68 40.35 3.99
N GLN A 350 41.62 40.09 2.68
CA GLN A 350 41.72 41.12 1.63
C GLN A 350 40.39 41.81 1.30
N GLY A 351 39.28 41.41 1.93
CA GLY A 351 37.94 41.86 1.62
C GLY A 351 37.08 40.81 0.90
N TYR A 352 35.81 41.14 0.69
CA TYR A 352 34.82 40.26 0.08
C TYR A 352 35.05 40.07 -1.42
N ASN A 353 35.01 38.82 -1.88
CA ASN A 353 35.20 38.41 -3.26
C ASN A 353 33.95 37.67 -3.80
N PRO A 354 33.06 38.35 -4.55
CA PRO A 354 31.81 37.76 -5.04
C PRO A 354 32.00 36.67 -6.11
N HIS A 355 33.23 36.45 -6.61
CA HIS A 355 33.52 35.45 -7.64
C HIS A 355 33.93 34.08 -7.08
N VAL A 356 34.22 33.98 -5.78
CA VAL A 356 34.61 32.72 -5.14
C VAL A 356 33.36 31.89 -4.78
N PRO A 357 33.30 30.58 -5.12
CA PRO A 357 32.17 29.72 -4.77
C PRO A 357 32.25 29.27 -3.29
N PRO A 358 31.24 29.58 -2.46
CA PRO A 358 31.23 29.23 -1.03
C PRO A 358 30.94 27.76 -0.73
N GLY A 359 30.36 27.03 -1.69
CA GLY A 359 29.82 25.69 -1.44
C GLY A 359 30.84 24.76 -0.77
N ILE A 360 30.38 24.02 0.25
CA ILE A 360 31.19 22.99 0.89
C ILE A 360 31.55 21.92 -0.14
N SER A 361 32.83 21.59 -0.28
CA SER A 361 33.25 20.61 -1.29
C SER A 361 32.96 19.17 -0.90
N HIS A 362 32.77 18.29 -1.89
CA HIS A 362 32.65 16.85 -1.65
C HIS A 362 33.86 16.28 -0.90
N SER A 363 35.07 16.78 -1.21
CA SER A 363 36.32 16.35 -0.57
C SER A 363 36.37 16.78 0.89
N PHE A 364 35.95 18.01 1.20
CA PHE A 364 35.84 18.49 2.57
C PHE A 364 34.80 17.68 3.36
N ALA A 365 33.57 17.58 2.83
CA ALA A 365 32.42 17.04 3.56
C ALA A 365 32.48 15.52 3.84
N THR A 366 33.15 14.77 2.97
CA THR A 366 33.19 13.30 3.04
C THR A 366 34.56 12.72 3.34
N THR A 367 35.66 13.46 3.18
CA THR A 367 37.00 12.97 3.55
C THR A 367 37.73 13.86 4.54
N ALA A 368 38.03 15.12 4.20
CA ALA A 368 39.00 15.89 4.99
C ALA A 368 38.47 16.30 6.36
N PHE A 369 37.24 16.84 6.44
CA PHE A 369 36.62 17.22 7.73
C PHE A 369 36.00 16.04 8.48
N ARG A 370 36.41 14.80 8.14
CA ARG A 370 36.21 13.59 8.95
C ARG A 370 37.44 13.25 9.80
N PHE A 371 38.59 13.90 9.54
CA PHE A 371 39.81 13.73 10.34
C PHE A 371 39.60 13.89 11.85
N PRO A 372 38.81 14.86 12.37
CA PRO A 372 38.61 15.00 13.82
C PRO A 372 38.01 13.79 14.55
N HIS A 373 37.48 12.79 13.84
CA HIS A 373 37.09 11.52 14.46
C HIS A 373 38.26 10.78 15.16
N THR A 374 39.53 11.03 14.78
CA THR A 374 40.72 10.44 15.44
C THR A 374 40.91 10.98 16.86
N LEU A 375 40.45 12.20 17.15
CA LEU A 375 40.66 12.91 18.41
C LEU A 375 39.67 12.51 19.52
N VAL A 376 38.58 11.83 19.17
CA VAL A 376 37.44 11.60 20.07
C VAL A 376 37.79 10.50 21.08
N PRO A 377 37.85 10.79 22.39
CA PRO A 377 38.18 9.80 23.41
C PRO A 377 37.01 8.82 23.65
N PRO A 378 37.26 7.60 24.17
CA PRO A 378 36.21 6.61 24.41
C PRO A 378 35.26 6.99 25.57
N ALA A 379 35.66 7.90 26.45
CA ALA A 379 34.81 8.45 27.51
C ALA A 379 35.18 9.90 27.87
N LEU A 380 34.23 10.61 28.49
CA LEU A 380 34.39 11.94 29.05
C LEU A 380 34.69 11.89 30.55
N LEU A 381 35.76 12.54 30.97
CA LEU A 381 35.99 12.88 32.38
C LEU A 381 35.07 14.04 32.79
N LEU A 382 34.57 14.03 34.03
CA LEU A 382 33.75 15.10 34.60
C LEU A 382 34.48 15.72 35.81
N ARG A 383 34.58 17.06 35.85
CA ARG A 383 35.36 17.77 36.87
C ARG A 383 34.44 18.63 37.74
N LYS A 384 34.46 18.40 39.06
CA LYS A 384 33.50 18.99 39.99
C LYS A 384 33.60 20.51 40.07
N ARG A 385 32.44 21.17 40.19
CA ARG A 385 32.32 22.62 40.40
C ARG A 385 32.49 22.98 41.88
N ASN A 386 33.68 22.74 42.45
CA ASN A 386 33.98 23.02 43.87
C ASN A 386 35.25 23.85 44.13
N GLY A 387 35.83 24.45 43.09
CA GLY A 387 37.05 25.27 43.18
C GLY A 387 38.32 24.48 43.55
N LYS A 388 38.23 23.14 43.54
CA LYS A 388 39.35 22.22 43.72
C LYS A 388 39.47 21.39 42.44
N CYS A 389 40.67 20.96 42.07
CA CYS A 389 40.90 20.15 40.88
C CYS A 389 40.47 18.69 41.07
N GLU A 390 39.18 18.48 41.37
CA GLU A 390 38.62 17.18 41.75
C GLU A 390 37.74 16.63 40.62
N PHE A 391 38.16 15.53 40.02
CA PHE A 391 37.35 14.78 39.06
C PHE A 391 36.38 13.84 39.78
N ARG A 392 35.24 13.54 39.15
CA ARG A 392 34.35 12.48 39.65
C ARG A 392 35.05 11.13 39.50
N LYS A 393 35.05 10.36 40.59
CA LYS A 393 35.57 8.98 40.63
C LYS A 393 34.53 7.95 40.18
N GLU A 394 33.25 8.35 40.23
CA GLU A 394 32.09 7.54 39.88
C GLU A 394 31.12 8.42 39.08
N VAL A 395 30.79 7.95 37.89
CA VAL A 395 29.86 8.50 36.90
C VAL A 395 29.13 7.29 36.32
N GLY A 396 27.86 7.09 36.69
CA GLY A 396 27.16 5.81 36.43
C GLY A 396 27.83 4.57 37.06
N GLY A 397 28.70 4.76 38.07
CA GLY A 397 29.50 3.68 38.69
C GLY A 397 30.89 3.46 38.06
N PHE A 398 31.27 4.22 37.03
CA PHE A 398 32.55 4.11 36.32
C PHE A 398 33.38 5.41 36.45
N PRO A 399 34.71 5.41 36.24
CA PRO A 399 35.55 6.58 36.44
C PRO A 399 35.46 7.64 35.34
N ALA A 400 34.72 7.38 34.25
CA ALA A 400 34.44 8.32 33.17
C ALA A 400 33.14 7.94 32.43
N LEU A 401 32.48 8.90 31.80
CA LEU A 401 31.23 8.70 31.04
C LEU A 401 31.50 8.11 29.65
N ARG A 402 31.19 6.83 29.45
CA ARG A 402 31.43 6.12 28.17
C ARG A 402 30.57 6.67 27.03
N LEU A 403 31.17 6.97 25.86
CA LEU A 403 30.44 7.54 24.72
C LEU A 403 29.49 6.53 24.08
N CYS A 404 29.93 5.29 23.82
CA CYS A 404 29.13 4.27 23.16
C CYS A 404 27.78 3.99 23.84
N GLN A 405 27.65 4.27 25.13
CA GLN A 405 26.42 4.05 25.89
C GLN A 405 25.50 5.28 25.88
N ASN A 406 26.08 6.48 25.86
CA ASN A 406 25.36 7.75 26.09
C ASN A 406 25.02 8.54 24.81
N TRP A 407 25.28 7.97 23.62
CA TRP A 407 24.78 8.48 22.35
C TRP A 407 23.25 8.70 22.39
N TRP A 408 22.80 9.90 22.04
CA TRP A 408 21.42 10.38 22.09
C TRP A 408 20.76 10.33 23.47
N ASN A 409 21.56 10.36 24.55
CA ASN A 409 21.10 10.57 25.92
C ASN A 409 21.69 11.84 26.59
N ALA A 410 22.22 12.76 25.78
CA ALA A 410 22.88 13.98 26.22
C ALA A 410 22.03 14.84 27.19
N GLN A 411 20.72 14.89 26.95
CA GLN A 411 19.76 15.70 27.70
C GLN A 411 19.51 15.22 29.14
N ASP A 412 19.84 13.97 29.47
CA ASP A 412 19.74 13.44 30.83
C ASP A 412 21.06 13.67 31.58
N ILE A 413 22.18 13.32 30.94
CA ILE A 413 23.54 13.56 31.45
C ILE A 413 23.78 15.04 31.80
N VAL A 414 23.40 15.97 30.92
CA VAL A 414 23.58 17.40 31.17
C VAL A 414 22.73 17.90 32.35
N ARG A 415 21.58 17.27 32.64
CA ARG A 415 20.75 17.60 33.82
C ARG A 415 21.30 16.99 35.11
N GLU A 416 21.93 15.83 35.04
CA GLU A 416 22.52 15.13 36.20
C GLU A 416 23.86 15.75 36.64
N TYR A 417 24.73 16.09 35.68
CA TYR A 417 26.11 16.52 35.95
C TYR A 417 26.36 18.03 35.73
N SER A 418 25.43 18.75 35.11
CA SER A 418 25.54 20.14 34.65
C SER A 418 26.54 20.38 33.50
N VAL A 419 26.27 21.42 32.70
CA VAL A 419 27.18 21.91 31.64
C VAL A 419 28.57 22.23 32.20
N ASP A 420 28.64 22.87 33.36
CA ASP A 420 29.90 23.35 33.95
C ASP A 420 30.89 22.19 34.21
N GLU A 421 30.45 21.05 34.76
CA GLU A 421 31.37 19.93 35.03
C GLU A 421 31.85 19.19 33.77
N ILE A 422 31.01 19.15 32.73
CA ILE A 422 31.33 18.58 31.42
C ILE A 422 32.37 19.47 30.72
N VAL A 423 32.15 20.79 30.73
CA VAL A 423 33.06 21.79 30.13
C VAL A 423 34.41 21.82 30.85
N LEU A 424 34.43 21.81 32.18
CA LEU A 424 35.66 21.70 32.97
C LEU A 424 36.39 20.37 32.73
N GLY A 425 35.65 19.27 32.57
CA GLY A 425 36.18 17.98 32.17
C GLY A 425 36.87 18.01 30.81
N MET A 426 36.13 18.43 29.77
CA MET A 426 36.63 18.53 28.39
C MET A 426 37.82 19.48 28.22
N ALA A 427 37.92 20.54 29.04
CA ALA A 427 39.06 21.47 29.03
C ALA A 427 40.31 20.86 29.69
N SER A 428 40.14 19.93 30.62
CA SER A 428 41.25 19.33 31.40
C SER A 428 41.72 17.98 30.83
N GLN A 429 40.86 17.30 30.08
CA GLN A 429 41.11 16.00 29.46
C GLN A 429 41.85 16.16 28.12
N ILE A 430 42.86 15.32 27.89
CA ILE A 430 43.60 15.22 26.64
C ILE A 430 42.83 14.35 25.63
N ALA A 431 42.76 14.82 24.38
CA ALA A 431 42.19 14.10 23.25
C ALA A 431 43.04 12.89 22.85
N GLU A 432 42.46 11.99 22.06
CA GLU A 432 43.21 10.90 21.41
C GLU A 432 44.12 11.43 20.29
N ASP A 433 45.06 10.60 19.83
CA ASP A 433 46.16 11.04 18.97
C ASP A 433 45.78 11.32 17.50
N GLU A 434 46.58 12.17 16.88
CA GLU A 434 46.35 12.74 15.54
C GLU A 434 46.91 11.83 14.45
N ASP A 435 46.44 10.58 14.42
CA ASP A 435 46.95 9.53 13.53
C ASP A 435 45.86 8.88 12.64
N HIS A 436 45.81 7.55 12.57
CA HIS A 436 44.94 6.74 11.72
C HIS A 436 44.05 5.80 12.54
N ILE A 437 44.17 5.78 13.87
CA ILE A 437 43.37 4.93 14.77
C ILE A 437 42.06 5.64 15.07
N VAL A 438 40.95 4.89 15.10
CA VAL A 438 39.65 5.40 15.56
C VAL A 438 39.12 4.51 16.67
N VAL A 439 38.73 5.13 17.78
CA VAL A 439 38.22 4.46 18.99
C VAL A 439 37.01 3.59 18.69
N GLU A 440 36.83 2.51 19.46
CA GLU A 440 35.74 1.56 19.23
C GLU A 440 34.34 2.21 19.37
N ASP A 441 34.18 3.25 20.20
CA ASP A 441 32.94 4.03 20.35
C ASP A 441 32.44 4.67 19.05
N LEU A 442 33.33 4.86 18.06
CA LEU A 442 33.04 5.35 16.71
C LEU A 442 33.21 4.26 15.63
N ARG A 443 34.25 3.43 15.72
CA ARG A 443 34.57 2.40 14.72
C ARG A 443 33.64 1.18 14.77
N ASP A 444 33.16 0.81 15.96
CA ASP A 444 32.41 -0.44 16.19
C ASP A 444 31.08 -0.23 16.91
N PHE A 445 30.96 0.84 17.70
CA PHE A 445 29.82 1.07 18.60
C PHE A 445 29.13 2.44 18.44
N ILE A 446 29.29 3.14 17.32
CA ILE A 446 28.44 4.32 17.03
C ILE A 446 26.96 3.90 16.93
N PHE A 447 26.03 4.79 17.26
CA PHE A 447 24.59 4.51 17.20
C PHE A 447 24.09 4.15 15.80
N GLY A 448 23.17 3.19 15.71
CA GLY A 448 22.40 2.86 14.51
C GLY A 448 20.94 3.32 14.56
N PRO A 449 20.23 3.29 13.41
CA PRO A 449 18.76 3.37 13.35
C PRO A 449 18.11 2.10 13.95
N MET A 450 16.79 2.10 14.09
CA MET A 450 16.07 1.04 14.81
C MET A 450 16.35 -0.40 14.35
N HIS A 451 16.68 -0.64 13.08
CA HIS A 451 16.96 -2.00 12.57
C HIS A 451 18.22 -2.66 13.18
N PHE A 452 19.17 -1.90 13.73
CA PHE A 452 20.43 -2.44 14.26
C PHE A 452 21.10 -1.47 15.25
N THR A 453 21.60 -1.97 16.39
CA THR A 453 22.11 -1.11 17.47
C THR A 453 23.32 -0.27 17.07
N ARG A 454 24.26 -0.86 16.31
CA ARG A 454 25.58 -0.28 16.03
C ARG A 454 25.89 -0.12 14.54
N LEU A 455 26.74 0.88 14.25
CA LEU A 455 27.36 1.13 12.95
C LEU A 455 28.90 1.25 13.10
N ASP A 456 29.57 1.47 11.97
CA ASP A 456 30.99 1.80 11.89
C ASP A 456 31.14 3.15 11.16
N VAL A 457 31.64 4.18 11.85
CA VAL A 457 31.84 5.54 11.29
C VAL A 457 32.89 5.55 10.17
N VAL A 458 33.95 4.77 10.29
CA VAL A 458 35.05 4.69 9.32
C VAL A 458 34.55 4.06 8.03
N SER A 459 33.88 2.90 8.14
CA SER A 459 33.22 2.24 7.01
C SER A 459 32.17 3.13 6.34
N THR A 460 31.38 3.84 7.14
CA THR A 460 30.37 4.78 6.64
C THR A 460 31.01 5.98 5.93
N SER A 461 32.16 6.48 6.41
CA SER A 461 32.88 7.60 5.80
C SER A 461 33.49 7.21 4.45
N ILE A 462 34.14 6.03 4.37
CA ILE A 462 34.62 5.43 3.11
C ILE A 462 33.47 5.30 2.10
N MET A 463 32.35 4.70 2.51
CA MET A 463 31.19 4.54 1.62
C MET A 463 30.54 5.88 1.25
N ARG A 464 30.57 6.91 2.11
CA ARG A 464 30.06 8.24 1.79
C ARG A 464 30.94 8.99 0.78
N ALA A 465 32.26 8.81 0.83
CA ALA A 465 33.18 9.31 -0.19
C ALA A 465 32.91 8.67 -1.57
N ARG A 466 32.76 7.34 -1.61
CA ARG A 466 32.36 6.59 -2.82
C ARG A 466 30.97 7.05 -3.32
N ASP A 467 30.01 7.27 -2.41
CA ASP A 467 28.65 7.73 -2.72
C ASP A 467 28.61 9.13 -3.36
N ASN A 468 29.56 9.99 -2.99
CA ASN A 468 29.75 11.32 -3.59
C ASN A 468 30.56 11.30 -4.91
N GLY A 469 30.96 10.11 -5.36
CA GLY A 469 31.77 9.92 -6.56
C GLY A 469 33.10 10.63 -6.44
N LEU A 470 33.76 10.60 -5.27
CA LEU A 470 35.10 11.16 -5.16
C LEU A 470 36.14 10.33 -5.94
N PRO A 471 37.10 11.00 -6.61
CA PRO A 471 38.20 10.30 -7.27
C PRO A 471 39.18 9.68 -6.28
N GLY A 472 40.02 8.77 -6.78
CA GLY A 472 41.09 8.15 -6.01
C GLY A 472 42.08 9.15 -5.43
N TYR A 473 42.70 8.77 -4.31
CA TYR A 473 43.61 9.57 -3.51
C TYR A 473 44.62 10.43 -4.31
N ASN A 474 45.39 9.80 -5.22
CA ASN A 474 46.38 10.49 -6.04
C ASN A 474 45.78 11.43 -7.10
N GLN A 475 44.56 11.18 -7.57
CA GLN A 475 43.84 12.06 -8.48
C GLN A 475 43.32 13.30 -7.74
N LEU A 476 42.87 13.15 -6.48
CA LEU A 476 42.50 14.29 -5.63
C LEU A 476 43.73 15.14 -5.26
N ARG A 477 44.88 14.51 -4.94
CA ARG A 477 46.15 15.23 -4.75
C ARG A 477 46.54 16.07 -5.97
N LYS A 478 46.42 15.52 -7.19
CA LYS A 478 46.66 16.25 -8.44
C LYS A 478 45.72 17.46 -8.61
N ALA A 479 44.45 17.36 -8.24
CA ALA A 479 43.51 18.49 -8.29
C ALA A 479 43.93 19.64 -7.36
N TYR A 480 44.36 19.32 -6.15
CA TYR A 480 44.94 20.29 -5.19
C TYR A 480 46.40 20.67 -5.49
N LYS A 481 46.91 20.36 -6.69
CA LYS A 481 48.29 20.67 -7.16
C LYS A 481 49.41 20.03 -6.33
N LEU A 482 49.09 19.04 -5.49
CA LEU A 482 50.05 18.29 -4.69
C LEU A 482 50.70 17.18 -5.52
N LYS A 483 51.94 16.81 -5.16
CA LYS A 483 52.66 15.71 -5.83
C LYS A 483 51.93 14.37 -5.55
N PRO A 484 51.81 13.44 -6.51
CA PRO A 484 51.35 12.09 -6.20
C PRO A 484 52.30 11.39 -5.21
N LYS A 485 51.79 10.41 -4.46
CA LYS A 485 52.56 9.59 -3.52
C LYS A 485 52.38 8.10 -3.86
N ASP A 486 53.42 7.33 -3.58
CA ASP A 486 53.45 5.86 -3.58
C ASP A 486 53.22 5.30 -2.16
N TRP A 487 52.87 4.01 -2.02
CA TRP A 487 52.54 3.36 -0.74
C TRP A 487 53.61 3.55 0.35
N THR A 488 54.89 3.59 -0.02
CA THR A 488 56.06 3.81 0.87
C THR A 488 56.29 5.27 1.25
N THR A 489 55.58 6.20 0.61
CA THR A 489 55.76 7.66 0.73
C THR A 489 54.53 8.40 1.25
N ILE A 490 53.37 7.72 1.39
CA ILE A 490 52.15 8.26 2.03
C ILE A 490 52.54 8.95 3.34
N ASN A 491 53.27 8.22 4.19
CA ASN A 491 53.78 8.67 5.47
C ASN A 491 55.26 8.27 5.63
N PRO A 492 56.23 9.16 5.35
CA PRO A 492 57.65 8.82 5.42
C PRO A 492 58.13 8.53 6.86
N LYS A 493 57.57 9.22 7.87
CA LYS A 493 57.91 9.01 9.29
C LYS A 493 57.57 7.59 9.79
N LEU A 494 56.64 6.89 9.14
CA LEU A 494 56.29 5.50 9.43
C LEU A 494 57.08 4.47 8.58
N ASN A 495 57.99 4.94 7.72
CA ASN A 495 58.86 4.13 6.86
C ASN A 495 60.37 4.39 7.11
N GLU A 496 60.73 5.51 7.74
CA GLU A 496 62.11 5.84 8.12
C GLU A 496 62.66 4.92 9.23
N THR A 497 63.34 3.85 8.82
CA THR A 497 64.12 2.97 9.72
C THR A 497 65.48 3.57 10.06
N ASN A 498 65.50 4.78 10.62
CA ASN A 498 66.74 5.50 10.90
C ASN A 498 67.45 4.87 12.13
N PRO A 499 68.68 4.30 12.03
CA PRO A 499 69.11 3.30 13.01
C PRO A 499 69.50 3.79 14.41
N GLU A 500 69.90 5.06 14.56
CA GLU A 500 70.80 5.43 15.67
C GLU A 500 70.11 5.66 17.03
N VAL A 501 68.81 6.01 17.09
CA VAL A 501 68.09 6.22 18.36
C VAL A 501 66.62 5.75 18.30
N PHE A 502 66.37 4.45 18.12
CA PHE A 502 65.02 3.88 18.17
C PHE A 502 64.88 2.74 19.19
N LEU A 503 63.99 2.92 20.15
CA LEU A 503 63.55 1.88 21.09
C LEU A 503 62.90 0.71 20.34
N LEU A 504 63.10 -0.52 20.84
CA LEU A 504 62.60 -1.76 20.23
C LEU A 504 61.10 -1.73 19.91
N GLU A 505 60.30 -1.11 20.79
CA GLU A 505 58.85 -0.96 20.63
C GLU A 505 58.48 -0.19 19.34
N LYS A 506 59.19 0.91 19.03
CA LYS A 506 58.98 1.66 17.78
C LYS A 506 59.34 0.83 16.55
N ILE A 507 60.39 0.00 16.64
CA ILE A 507 60.80 -0.90 15.53
C ILE A 507 59.74 -1.99 15.30
N ILE A 508 59.12 -2.51 16.37
CA ILE A 508 58.01 -3.47 16.29
C ILE A 508 56.78 -2.80 15.67
N PHE A 509 56.41 -1.59 16.12
CA PHE A 509 55.31 -0.81 15.58
C PHE A 509 55.46 -0.52 14.08
N ILE A 510 56.64 -0.04 13.64
CA ILE A 510 56.94 0.21 12.23
C ILE A 510 56.80 -1.08 11.40
N LYS A 511 57.35 -2.21 11.85
CA LYS A 511 57.20 -3.50 11.16
C LYS A 511 55.75 -3.97 11.08
N PHE A 512 54.95 -3.73 12.11
CA PHE A 512 53.52 -4.06 12.13
C PHE A 512 52.71 -3.15 11.18
N PHE A 513 52.99 -1.85 11.16
CA PHE A 513 52.35 -0.89 10.27
C PHE A 513 52.71 -1.11 8.80
N LEU A 514 53.97 -1.39 8.47
CA LEU A 514 54.38 -1.78 7.11
C LEU A 514 53.68 -3.09 6.66
N LYS A 515 53.42 -4.03 7.58
CA LYS A 515 52.63 -5.24 7.31
C LYS A 515 51.14 -4.92 7.08
N LYS A 516 50.56 -3.93 7.78
CA LYS A 516 49.22 -3.39 7.48
C LYS A 516 49.19 -2.74 6.08
N ILE A 517 50.14 -1.87 5.75
CA ILE A 517 50.22 -1.22 4.42
C ILE A 517 50.38 -2.25 3.29
N ASN A 518 51.21 -3.28 3.45
CA ASN A 518 51.36 -4.30 2.40
C ASN A 518 50.07 -5.10 2.18
N LYS A 519 49.32 -5.43 3.25
CA LYS A 519 47.97 -5.98 3.14
C LYS A 519 47.01 -5.02 2.44
N LEU A 520 47.04 -3.73 2.77
CA LEU A 520 46.18 -2.71 2.17
C LEU A 520 46.49 -2.57 0.66
N ALA A 521 47.76 -2.52 0.28
CA ALA A 521 48.18 -2.49 -1.11
C ALA A 521 47.64 -3.70 -1.89
N ASN A 522 47.72 -4.90 -1.31
CA ASN A 522 47.16 -6.11 -1.90
C ASN A 522 45.63 -6.06 -2.08
N LEU A 523 44.88 -5.38 -1.19
CA LEU A 523 43.43 -5.14 -1.35
C LEU A 523 43.07 -4.20 -2.51
N TYR A 524 44.03 -3.44 -3.04
CA TYR A 524 43.87 -2.48 -4.14
C TYR A 524 44.65 -2.88 -5.41
N ASP A 525 44.93 -4.17 -5.63
CA ASP A 525 45.77 -4.67 -6.75
C ASP A 525 47.19 -4.05 -6.80
N PHE A 526 47.71 -3.58 -5.66
CA PHE A 526 48.90 -2.71 -5.52
C PHE A 526 48.80 -1.34 -6.23
N LYS A 527 47.64 -0.98 -6.80
CA LYS A 527 47.43 0.28 -7.54
C LYS A 527 46.96 1.40 -6.61
N ILE A 528 47.88 2.24 -6.16
CA ILE A 528 47.58 3.37 -5.26
C ILE A 528 46.60 4.40 -5.86
N ASP A 529 46.50 4.51 -7.19
CA ASP A 529 45.50 5.37 -7.84
C ASP A 529 44.04 4.90 -7.61
N ARG A 530 43.83 3.65 -7.15
CA ARG A 530 42.51 3.12 -6.75
C ARG A 530 42.18 3.35 -5.26
N LEU A 531 43.12 3.84 -4.45
CA LEU A 531 42.96 4.03 -3.01
C LEU A 531 41.89 5.10 -2.72
N ASP A 532 40.91 4.80 -1.85
CA ASP A 532 39.92 5.77 -1.39
C ASP A 532 40.60 7.03 -0.80
N ALA A 533 40.19 8.22 -1.24
CA ALA A 533 40.79 9.48 -0.79
C ALA A 533 40.70 9.70 0.74
N TYR A 534 39.66 9.17 1.41
CA TYR A 534 39.57 9.15 2.86
C TYR A 534 40.72 8.37 3.50
N VAL A 535 40.99 7.16 2.99
CA VAL A 535 41.99 6.25 3.55
C VAL A 535 43.39 6.80 3.33
N GLY A 536 43.70 7.28 2.12
CA GLY A 536 44.99 7.90 1.82
C GLY A 536 45.26 9.15 2.66
N GLY A 537 44.27 10.03 2.82
CA GLY A 537 44.42 11.27 3.61
C GLY A 537 44.55 11.03 5.12
N MET A 538 43.84 10.05 5.69
CA MET A 538 44.02 9.64 7.09
C MET A 538 45.41 9.04 7.34
N LEU A 539 45.94 8.26 6.38
CA LEU A 539 47.27 7.66 6.52
C LEU A 539 48.44 8.66 6.37
N GLU A 540 48.21 9.86 5.82
CA GLU A 540 49.20 10.94 5.82
C GLU A 540 49.42 11.60 7.19
N ALA A 541 48.52 11.40 8.16
CA ALA A 541 48.61 12.00 9.49
C ALA A 541 49.75 11.38 10.32
N ASP A 542 50.46 12.22 11.08
CA ASP A 542 51.72 11.86 11.74
C ASP A 542 51.83 12.28 13.21
N GLY A 543 50.70 12.62 13.84
CA GLY A 543 50.65 13.20 15.18
C GLY A 543 50.87 14.72 15.22
N ASN A 544 50.89 15.41 14.07
CA ASN A 544 51.03 16.87 13.99
C ASN A 544 49.93 17.51 13.10
N GLY A 545 48.67 17.21 13.40
CA GLY A 545 47.50 17.61 12.61
C GLY A 545 47.24 16.75 11.35
N PRO A 546 46.30 17.17 10.49
CA PRO A 546 45.96 16.45 9.27
C PRO A 546 47.11 16.46 8.25
N GLY A 547 47.26 15.36 7.54
CA GLY A 547 48.22 15.26 6.44
C GLY A 547 48.03 16.31 5.33
N GLU A 548 49.09 16.54 4.56
CA GLU A 548 49.21 17.50 3.46
C GLU A 548 47.94 17.65 2.58
N LEU A 549 47.33 16.53 2.16
CA LEU A 549 46.10 16.54 1.36
C LEU A 549 44.90 17.11 2.13
N PHE A 550 44.66 16.63 3.36
CA PHE A 550 43.53 17.08 4.17
C PHE A 550 43.73 18.52 4.63
N SER A 551 44.96 18.90 5.01
CA SER A 551 45.30 20.28 5.36
C SER A 551 45.12 21.24 4.19
N ALA A 552 45.42 20.83 2.94
CA ALA A 552 45.12 21.62 1.75
C ALA A 552 43.59 21.81 1.53
N ILE A 553 42.81 20.72 1.59
CA ILE A 553 41.34 20.76 1.43
C ILE A 553 40.68 21.64 2.51
N ILE A 554 41.10 21.48 3.77
CA ILE A 554 40.55 22.22 4.91
C ILE A 554 40.92 23.70 4.81
N LYS A 555 42.18 24.04 4.51
CA LYS A 555 42.62 25.44 4.37
C LYS A 555 41.91 26.13 3.20
N ASP A 556 41.76 25.46 2.06
CA ASP A 556 40.98 25.98 0.93
C ASP A 556 39.52 26.28 1.32
N GLN A 557 38.81 25.31 1.92
CA GLN A 557 37.39 25.48 2.22
C GLN A 557 37.12 26.63 3.20
N PHE A 558 37.89 26.77 4.29
CA PHE A 558 37.67 27.85 5.25
C PHE A 558 38.06 29.23 4.69
N LEU A 559 39.11 29.31 3.86
CA LEU A 559 39.46 30.57 3.17
C LEU A 559 38.40 30.95 2.14
N ARG A 560 37.87 29.99 1.36
CA ARG A 560 36.75 30.27 0.45
C ARG A 560 35.51 30.75 1.18
N LEU A 561 35.12 30.11 2.30
CA LEU A 561 33.98 30.55 3.11
C LEU A 561 34.14 31.99 3.59
N ARG A 562 35.30 32.32 4.18
CA ARG A 562 35.64 33.68 4.62
C ARG A 562 35.56 34.70 3.50
N GLU A 563 36.14 34.40 2.34
CA GLU A 563 36.31 35.37 1.26
C GLU A 563 35.05 35.55 0.40
N SER A 564 34.14 34.56 0.40
CA SER A 564 32.86 34.62 -0.33
C SER A 564 31.64 34.93 0.52
N ASP A 565 31.79 35.12 1.84
CA ASP A 565 30.71 35.57 2.73
C ASP A 565 30.62 37.11 2.76
N ARG A 566 29.50 37.66 2.27
CA ARG A 566 29.22 39.10 2.30
C ARG A 566 28.97 39.60 3.73
N PHE A 567 28.47 38.74 4.61
CA PHE A 567 28.18 39.04 6.01
C PHE A 567 29.37 38.75 6.94
N TRP A 568 30.53 38.36 6.40
CA TRP A 568 31.76 38.16 7.19
C TRP A 568 32.06 39.39 8.04
N PHE A 569 32.36 39.19 9.33
CA PHE A 569 32.42 40.29 10.30
C PHE A 569 33.50 41.34 10.01
N GLU A 570 34.52 40.99 9.22
CA GLU A 570 35.62 41.88 8.82
C GLU A 570 35.35 42.62 7.49
N ASN A 571 34.24 42.31 6.80
CA ASN A 571 33.89 42.94 5.53
C ASN A 571 33.34 44.36 5.72
N ARG A 572 34.24 45.36 5.76
CA ARG A 572 33.89 46.79 5.84
C ARG A 572 32.83 47.28 4.83
N GLN A 573 32.58 46.57 3.72
CA GLN A 573 31.57 46.95 2.73
C GLN A 573 30.13 46.70 3.20
N ASN A 574 29.89 45.82 4.18
CA ASN A 574 28.54 45.47 4.64
C ASN A 574 28.00 46.40 5.76
N GLY A 575 28.86 47.23 6.36
CA GLY A 575 28.47 48.17 7.43
C GLY A 575 28.03 47.51 8.75
N LEU A 576 28.23 46.20 8.94
CA LEU A 576 27.79 45.48 10.14
C LEU A 576 28.55 45.91 11.41
N PHE A 577 29.82 46.29 11.27
CA PHE A 577 30.72 46.63 12.38
C PHE A 577 31.71 47.73 12.00
N THR A 578 32.09 48.54 12.99
CA THR A 578 33.21 49.48 12.93
C THR A 578 34.56 48.79 13.19
N ASP A 579 35.67 49.42 12.82
CA ASP A 579 37.02 48.90 13.08
C ASP A 579 37.30 48.65 14.57
N ARG A 580 36.67 49.41 15.49
CA ARG A 580 36.79 49.18 16.95
C ARG A 580 36.06 47.91 17.38
N GLU A 581 34.87 47.66 16.84
CA GLU A 581 34.10 46.45 17.12
C GLU A 581 34.78 45.20 16.52
N ILE A 582 35.30 45.29 15.29
CA ILE A 582 36.09 44.21 14.67
C ILE A 582 37.32 43.87 15.52
N PHE A 583 38.04 44.88 16.02
CA PHE A 583 39.17 44.68 16.93
C PHE A 583 38.76 44.03 18.26
N PHE A 584 37.59 44.39 18.81
CA PHE A 584 37.05 43.76 20.02
C PHE A 584 36.63 42.30 19.78
N ILE A 585 35.95 42.02 18.66
CA ILE A 585 35.52 40.67 18.26
C ILE A 585 36.72 39.75 18.02
N ARG A 586 37.80 40.25 17.38
CA ARG A 586 39.09 39.53 17.24
C ARG A 586 39.76 39.17 18.56
N ARG A 587 39.38 39.81 19.67
CA ARG A 587 39.94 39.57 21.01
C ARG A 587 39.14 38.56 21.83
N ILE A 588 37.88 38.30 21.48
CA ILE A 588 37.03 37.33 22.20
C ILE A 588 37.49 35.91 21.87
N THR A 589 37.87 35.15 22.91
CA THR A 589 38.23 33.73 22.80
C THR A 589 37.06 32.83 23.20
N LEU A 590 37.11 31.55 22.82
CA LEU A 590 36.16 30.54 23.32
C LEU A 590 36.15 30.47 24.85
N ARG A 591 37.30 30.65 25.49
CA ARG A 591 37.44 30.73 26.96
C ARG A 591 36.63 31.89 27.56
N ASP A 592 36.62 33.05 26.91
CA ASP A 592 35.87 34.21 27.39
C ASP A 592 34.36 34.04 27.26
N ILE A 593 33.89 33.34 26.21
CA ILE A 593 32.48 32.94 26.11
C ILE A 593 32.13 31.97 27.24
N ILE A 594 32.89 30.88 27.40
CA ILE A 594 32.70 29.89 28.48
C ILE A 594 32.58 30.55 29.85
N ARG A 595 33.51 31.45 30.20
CA ARG A 595 33.55 32.15 31.51
C ARG A 595 32.42 33.15 31.73
N GLN A 596 31.69 33.52 30.68
CA GLN A 596 30.51 34.41 30.79
C GLN A 596 29.19 33.62 30.80
N THR A 597 29.16 32.42 30.21
CA THR A 597 27.96 31.56 30.07
C THR A 597 27.86 30.43 31.10
N THR A 598 28.89 30.25 31.91
CA THR A 598 28.98 29.27 33.01
C THR A 598 29.41 30.00 34.29
N SER A 599 29.51 29.32 35.44
CA SER A 599 30.11 29.92 36.63
C SER A 599 31.59 29.56 36.81
N ILE A 600 32.30 29.27 35.71
CA ILE A 600 33.70 28.87 35.70
C ILE A 600 34.61 30.09 35.92
N GLY A 601 35.53 30.02 36.90
CA GLY A 601 36.46 31.09 37.23
C GLY A 601 37.55 31.31 36.16
N LYS A 602 38.38 32.35 36.34
CA LYS A 602 39.55 32.55 35.45
C LYS A 602 40.62 31.48 35.67
N GLU A 603 40.85 31.09 36.92
CA GLU A 603 41.90 30.16 37.33
C GLU A 603 41.49 28.69 37.19
N ASP A 604 40.20 28.42 36.95
CA ASP A 604 39.67 27.07 36.70
C ASP A 604 40.05 26.50 35.33
N ILE A 605 40.32 27.36 34.33
CA ILE A 605 40.64 26.95 32.95
C ILE A 605 41.77 27.78 32.34
N GLN A 606 42.58 27.11 31.54
CA GLN A 606 43.74 27.63 30.82
C GLN A 606 43.41 28.77 29.85
N GLU A 607 44.43 29.52 29.42
CA GLU A 607 44.28 30.69 28.54
C GLU A 607 43.79 30.32 27.11
N ASN A 608 44.14 29.12 26.59
CA ASN A 608 43.60 28.57 25.34
C ASN A 608 43.05 27.17 25.60
N VAL A 609 41.72 27.02 25.60
CA VAL A 609 41.01 25.79 26.00
C VAL A 609 41.20 24.60 25.05
N PHE A 610 41.80 24.79 23.88
CA PHE A 610 42.10 23.70 22.93
C PHE A 610 43.39 22.94 23.23
N PHE A 611 44.25 23.46 24.12
CA PHE A 611 45.47 22.79 24.58
C PHE A 611 45.47 22.63 26.10
N TRP A 612 46.20 21.66 26.63
CA TRP A 612 46.55 21.61 28.05
C TRP A 612 48.05 21.37 28.23
N LYS A 613 48.73 22.24 28.99
CA LYS A 613 50.19 22.27 29.10
C LYS A 613 50.64 22.18 30.56
N ASN A 614 51.88 21.75 30.78
CA ASN A 614 52.47 21.69 32.12
C ASN A 614 52.50 23.10 32.74
N GLY A 615 51.64 23.34 33.73
CA GLY A 615 51.42 24.65 34.35
C GLY A 615 49.99 25.18 34.22
N ASP A 616 49.18 24.60 33.31
CA ASP A 616 47.74 24.86 33.24
C ASP A 616 47.00 24.21 34.42
N PRO A 617 45.82 24.75 34.82
CA PRO A 617 45.08 24.23 35.97
C PRO A 617 44.58 22.80 35.75
N CYS A 618 44.47 22.07 36.87
CA CYS A 618 43.76 20.80 36.99
C CYS A 618 44.11 19.72 35.94
N PRO A 619 45.32 19.13 35.97
CA PRO A 619 45.67 17.99 35.11
C PRO A 619 44.65 16.84 35.22
N GLN A 620 44.38 16.17 34.10
CA GLN A 620 43.61 14.92 34.11
C GLN A 620 44.27 13.84 35.01
N PRO A 621 43.48 13.00 35.71
CA PRO A 621 44.01 12.00 36.63
C PRO A 621 44.62 10.77 35.93
N PHE A 622 44.19 10.46 34.71
CA PHE A 622 44.69 9.37 33.85
C PHE A 622 44.29 9.66 32.39
N GLN A 623 45.02 9.09 31.41
CA GLN A 623 44.53 9.03 30.02
C GLN A 623 43.47 7.94 29.93
N VAL A 624 42.31 8.28 29.34
CA VAL A 624 41.12 7.43 29.34
C VAL A 624 41.32 6.22 28.41
N ASN A 625 41.25 5.00 28.96
CA ASN A 625 41.35 3.74 28.22
C ASN A 625 40.11 2.84 28.47
N ILE A 626 39.92 1.79 27.67
CA ILE A 626 38.74 0.90 27.77
C ILE A 626 38.69 0.14 29.11
N SER A 627 39.84 -0.29 29.63
CA SER A 627 39.97 -1.37 30.61
C SER A 627 39.28 -1.13 31.96
N SER A 628 38.96 0.12 32.30
CA SER A 628 38.27 0.50 33.55
C SER A 628 36.88 1.10 33.32
N LEU A 629 36.31 1.00 32.11
CA LEU A 629 35.05 1.65 31.73
C LEU A 629 33.89 0.67 31.56
N GLU A 630 32.69 1.23 31.41
CA GLU A 630 31.50 0.48 31.00
C GLU A 630 31.74 -0.20 29.63
N SER A 631 31.26 -1.44 29.51
CA SER A 631 31.29 -2.19 28.25
C SER A 631 30.12 -1.79 27.36
N CYS A 632 30.39 -1.59 26.07
CA CYS A 632 29.37 -1.15 25.11
C CYS A 632 28.30 -2.25 24.88
N VAL A 633 27.02 -1.88 24.84
CA VAL A 633 25.94 -2.79 24.39
C VAL A 633 26.30 -3.33 23.00
N PRO A 634 26.27 -4.65 22.77
CA PRO A 634 26.75 -5.28 21.53
C PRO A 634 25.94 -4.91 20.28
N PHE A 635 26.47 -5.30 19.12
CA PHE A 635 25.70 -5.31 17.88
C PHE A 635 24.52 -6.30 18.02
N MET A 636 23.31 -5.79 17.81
CA MET A 636 22.06 -6.54 17.78
C MET A 636 21.24 -6.05 16.58
N ARG A 637 20.44 -6.94 15.98
CA ARG A 637 19.47 -6.58 14.93
C ARG A 637 18.07 -6.61 15.53
N PHE A 638 17.23 -5.67 15.13
CA PHE A 638 15.83 -5.62 15.52
C PHE A 638 14.93 -5.89 14.31
N ASP A 639 14.09 -6.93 14.40
CA ASP A 639 13.00 -7.13 13.46
C ASP A 639 11.75 -6.40 13.99
N HIS A 640 11.22 -5.48 13.18
CA HIS A 640 10.00 -4.73 13.48
C HIS A 640 8.76 -5.62 13.58
N PHE A 641 8.83 -6.85 13.06
CA PHE A 641 7.75 -7.83 13.12
C PHE A 641 7.79 -8.71 14.38
N THR A 642 8.85 -8.64 15.19
CA THR A 642 9.00 -9.43 16.43
C THR A 642 7.80 -9.21 17.36
N GLY A 643 7.15 -10.29 17.80
CA GLY A 643 5.97 -10.26 18.65
C GLY A 643 4.64 -9.92 17.95
N ASN A 644 4.68 -9.58 16.66
CA ASN A 644 3.49 -9.36 15.81
C ASN A 644 3.16 -10.57 14.92
N GLU A 645 3.95 -11.63 14.95
CA GLU A 645 3.77 -12.83 14.12
C GLU A 645 2.45 -13.53 14.49
N VAL A 646 2.21 -13.69 15.80
CA VAL A 646 1.01 -14.36 16.34
C VAL A 646 -0.25 -13.56 16.02
N THR A 647 -0.23 -12.24 16.20
CA THR A 647 -1.39 -11.37 15.91
C THR A 647 -1.67 -11.29 14.41
N TYR A 648 -0.63 -11.27 13.57
CA TYR A 648 -0.76 -11.34 12.11
C TYR A 648 -1.33 -12.69 11.64
N ILE A 649 -0.85 -13.82 12.18
CA ILE A 649 -1.37 -15.16 11.87
C ILE A 649 -2.85 -15.25 12.26
N PHE A 650 -3.24 -14.83 13.46
CA PHE A 650 -4.65 -14.80 13.86
C PHE A 650 -5.50 -13.84 13.01
N THR A 651 -4.95 -12.71 12.57
CA THR A 651 -5.62 -11.81 11.62
C THR A 651 -5.87 -12.48 10.27
N CYS A 652 -4.89 -13.23 9.75
CA CYS A 652 -5.04 -14.01 8.52
C CYS A 652 -6.10 -15.13 8.68
N ILE A 653 -6.07 -15.86 9.80
CA ILE A 653 -7.07 -16.90 10.12
C ILE A 653 -8.47 -16.29 10.27
N ALA A 654 -8.60 -15.11 10.88
CA ALA A 654 -9.86 -14.38 10.96
C ALA A 654 -10.40 -14.04 9.56
N LEU A 655 -9.55 -13.53 8.66
CA LEU A 655 -9.94 -13.24 7.28
C LEU A 655 -10.36 -14.50 6.50
N PHE A 656 -9.65 -15.63 6.67
CA PHE A 656 -10.02 -16.91 6.05
C PHE A 656 -11.27 -17.57 6.67
N THR A 657 -11.59 -17.28 7.94
CA THR A 657 -12.80 -17.81 8.59
C THR A 657 -14.06 -17.02 8.23
N ILE A 658 -13.97 -15.75 7.78
CA ILE A 658 -15.13 -15.00 7.27
C ILE A 658 -15.97 -15.79 6.24
N PRO A 659 -15.41 -16.29 5.11
CA PRO A 659 -16.20 -17.06 4.14
C PRO A 659 -16.73 -18.38 4.73
N LEU A 660 -16.00 -19.04 5.62
CA LEU A 660 -16.46 -20.25 6.32
C LEU A 660 -17.62 -19.95 7.28
N VAL A 661 -17.62 -18.79 7.94
CA VAL A 661 -18.72 -18.28 8.77
C VAL A 661 -19.91 -17.87 7.91
N CYS A 662 -19.71 -17.26 6.73
CA CYS A 662 -20.78 -16.99 5.78
C CYS A 662 -21.42 -18.28 5.25
N ILE A 663 -20.62 -19.29 4.90
CA ILE A 663 -21.09 -20.63 4.52
C ILE A 663 -21.79 -21.31 5.70
N GLY A 664 -21.25 -21.19 6.92
CA GLY A 664 -21.84 -21.73 8.15
C GLY A 664 -23.19 -21.09 8.49
N ILE A 665 -23.32 -19.76 8.37
CA ILE A 665 -24.57 -19.02 8.50
C ILE A 665 -25.55 -19.43 7.39
N GLY A 666 -25.09 -19.53 6.14
CA GLY A 666 -25.90 -20.01 5.03
C GLY A 666 -26.43 -21.43 5.26
N TYR A 667 -25.58 -22.34 5.73
CA TYR A 667 -25.93 -23.71 6.09
C TYR A 667 -26.85 -23.77 7.31
N LEU A 668 -26.66 -22.93 8.33
CA LEU A 668 -27.55 -22.80 9.48
C LEU A 668 -28.91 -22.22 9.08
N LEU A 669 -28.96 -21.27 8.15
CA LEU A 669 -30.21 -20.74 7.58
C LEU A 669 -30.91 -21.79 6.72
N VAL A 670 -30.18 -22.58 5.93
CA VAL A 670 -30.73 -23.72 5.16
C VAL A 670 -31.17 -24.85 6.08
N GLN A 671 -30.44 -25.19 7.15
CA GLN A 671 -30.87 -26.14 8.17
C GLN A 671 -32.08 -25.62 8.94
N ARG A 672 -32.12 -24.32 9.28
CA ARG A 672 -33.27 -23.71 9.95
C ARG A 672 -34.48 -23.66 9.01
N ARG A 673 -34.29 -23.46 7.70
CA ARG A 673 -35.35 -23.52 6.68
C ARG A 673 -35.81 -24.96 6.40
N LYS A 674 -34.91 -25.96 6.41
CA LYS A 674 -35.25 -27.40 6.37
C LYS A 674 -35.97 -27.84 7.64
N LYS A 675 -35.53 -27.38 8.82
CA LYS A 675 -36.23 -27.56 10.09
C LYS A 675 -37.61 -26.91 10.05
N MET A 676 -37.75 -25.61 9.73
CA MET A 676 -39.04 -24.91 9.60
C MET A 676 -39.94 -25.49 8.49
N GLY A 677 -39.39 -26.01 7.40
CA GLY A 677 -40.14 -26.80 6.41
C GLY A 677 -40.69 -28.12 6.96
N MET A 678 -40.05 -28.67 7.99
CA MET A 678 -40.53 -29.78 8.82
C MET A 678 -41.15 -29.32 10.18
N LEU A 679 -41.28 -28.00 10.40
CA LEU A 679 -41.79 -27.34 11.62
C LEU A 679 -42.80 -26.24 11.26
N PHE A 680 -43.67 -26.54 10.30
CA PHE A 680 -45.09 -26.24 10.44
C PHE A 680 -45.74 -27.45 11.13
N GLU A 681 -45.68 -27.65 12.45
CA GLU A 681 -45.27 -26.82 13.60
C GLU A 681 -45.02 -27.78 14.80
N PRO A 682 -44.37 -27.42 15.93
CA PRO A 682 -44.90 -26.41 16.88
C PRO A 682 -43.87 -25.54 17.62
N GLY A 683 -44.21 -24.30 17.97
CA GLY A 683 -43.36 -23.51 18.87
C GLY A 683 -43.60 -22.00 19.00
N ALA A 684 -44.67 -21.44 18.44
CA ALA A 684 -44.88 -19.97 18.40
C ALA A 684 -46.10 -19.45 19.19
N ILE A 685 -46.94 -20.32 19.79
CA ILE A 685 -48.03 -19.90 20.69
C ILE A 685 -47.63 -20.18 22.14
N LYS A 686 -46.80 -19.29 22.69
CA LYS A 686 -46.51 -19.23 24.13
C LYS A 686 -46.65 -17.80 24.68
N LYS A 687 -47.67 -17.09 24.20
CA LYS A 687 -48.13 -15.78 24.72
C LYS A 687 -49.50 -15.35 24.18
N GLN A 688 -50.56 -16.07 24.55
CA GLN A 688 -51.82 -15.47 25.06
C GLN A 688 -52.78 -16.57 25.55
N ASN A 689 -53.66 -16.18 26.45
CA ASN A 689 -54.28 -16.99 27.50
C ASN A 689 -55.31 -18.03 27.03
N GLN A 690 -55.49 -19.06 27.86
CA GLN A 690 -56.77 -19.62 28.31
C GLN A 690 -57.99 -19.47 27.37
N GLU A 691 -58.42 -20.57 26.74
CA GLU A 691 -59.58 -21.36 27.20
C GLU A 691 -59.72 -22.66 26.37
N SER A 692 -60.68 -23.51 26.74
CA SER A 692 -61.15 -24.73 26.04
C SER A 692 -60.11 -25.75 25.53
N THR A 693 -60.15 -26.96 26.11
CA THR A 693 -59.64 -28.18 25.46
C THR A 693 -60.52 -28.57 24.27
N GLU A 694 -60.00 -28.55 23.03
CA GLU A 694 -60.65 -29.21 21.89
C GLU A 694 -59.67 -29.68 20.80
N ASP A 695 -60.14 -30.54 19.90
CA ASP A 695 -59.31 -31.42 19.03
C ASP A 695 -58.86 -30.70 17.73
N GLU A 696 -58.14 -29.58 17.88
CA GLU A 696 -57.73 -28.69 16.77
C GLU A 696 -56.80 -29.36 15.75
N GLY A 697 -57.41 -29.89 14.69
CA GLY A 697 -56.71 -30.49 13.55
C GLY A 697 -57.62 -31.19 12.55
N ILE A 698 -58.91 -31.37 12.86
CA ILE A 698 -59.93 -32.00 12.02
C ILE A 698 -61.15 -31.06 11.96
N ILE A 699 -61.28 -30.29 10.87
CA ILE A 699 -62.48 -29.47 10.64
C ILE A 699 -63.59 -30.38 10.09
N ALA A 700 -64.40 -30.92 10.98
CA ALA A 700 -65.58 -31.72 10.63
C ALA A 700 -66.77 -30.81 10.28
N LYS A 701 -66.78 -30.27 9.04
CA LYS A 701 -67.98 -29.68 8.44
C LYS A 701 -68.59 -30.65 7.42
N ASP A 702 -69.90 -30.86 7.53
CA ASP A 702 -70.73 -31.61 6.57
C ASP A 702 -70.15 -32.97 6.16
N GLN A 703 -69.93 -33.84 7.16
CA GLN A 703 -69.40 -35.22 7.05
C GLN A 703 -68.01 -35.40 6.36
N LYS A 704 -67.31 -34.30 6.05
CA LYS A 704 -65.96 -34.31 5.47
C LYS A 704 -64.91 -34.23 6.57
N LEU A 705 -63.82 -34.98 6.42
CA LEU A 705 -62.69 -35.03 7.36
C LEU A 705 -61.42 -34.53 6.66
N VAL A 706 -60.88 -33.40 7.12
CA VAL A 706 -59.71 -32.75 6.48
C VAL A 706 -58.45 -32.95 7.33
N PHE A 707 -57.40 -33.51 6.72
CA PHE A 707 -56.12 -33.83 7.36
C PHE A 707 -54.94 -33.06 6.72
N PRO A 708 -54.08 -32.38 7.49
CA PRO A 708 -52.92 -31.67 6.94
C PRO A 708 -51.71 -32.59 6.72
N ALA A 709 -51.34 -32.82 5.46
CA ALA A 709 -50.27 -33.72 5.05
C ALA A 709 -49.16 -33.02 4.23
N ILE A 710 -48.07 -33.73 3.97
CA ILE A 710 -47.04 -33.35 2.98
C ILE A 710 -47.02 -34.43 1.90
N GLU A 711 -47.19 -34.02 0.65
CA GLU A 711 -47.09 -34.87 -0.53
C GLU A 711 -45.64 -34.88 -1.03
N TRP A 712 -45.08 -36.06 -1.22
CA TRP A 712 -43.80 -36.25 -1.90
C TRP A 712 -44.05 -36.43 -3.40
N LEU A 713 -43.24 -35.77 -4.24
CA LEU A 713 -43.40 -35.80 -5.70
C LEU A 713 -42.14 -36.33 -6.39
N ASN A 714 -40.97 -35.84 -6.00
CA ASN A 714 -39.67 -36.41 -6.34
C ASN A 714 -38.64 -36.06 -5.25
N GLU A 715 -37.41 -36.58 -5.36
CA GLU A 715 -36.35 -36.40 -4.36
C GLU A 715 -36.04 -34.94 -4.02
N THR A 716 -36.19 -34.03 -4.99
CA THR A 716 -35.89 -32.60 -4.81
C THR A 716 -37.07 -31.81 -4.23
N PHE A 717 -38.31 -32.30 -4.37
CA PHE A 717 -39.51 -31.50 -4.20
C PHE A 717 -40.67 -32.19 -3.46
N CYS A 718 -41.11 -31.56 -2.38
CA CYS A 718 -42.28 -31.95 -1.58
C CYS A 718 -43.21 -30.74 -1.40
N ARG A 719 -44.54 -30.95 -1.38
CA ARG A 719 -45.53 -29.87 -1.20
C ARG A 719 -46.45 -30.12 0.00
N SER A 720 -46.81 -29.07 0.74
CA SER A 720 -47.76 -29.17 1.85
C SER A 720 -49.20 -29.02 1.37
N ILE A 721 -50.06 -29.97 1.75
CA ILE A 721 -51.42 -30.13 1.24
C ILE A 721 -52.44 -30.30 2.38
N LEU A 722 -53.72 -30.27 2.02
CA LEU A 722 -54.82 -30.74 2.85
C LEU A 722 -55.47 -31.93 2.13
N VAL A 723 -55.80 -32.99 2.87
CA VAL A 723 -56.44 -34.21 2.38
C VAL A 723 -57.87 -34.24 2.93
N GLU A 724 -58.85 -34.02 2.07
CA GLU A 724 -60.29 -34.08 2.39
C GLU A 724 -60.81 -35.48 2.06
N LEU A 725 -61.20 -36.25 3.09
CA LEU A 725 -61.96 -37.48 2.94
C LEU A 725 -63.46 -37.17 2.99
N ASN A 726 -64.18 -37.55 1.93
CA ASN A 726 -65.64 -37.45 1.86
C ASN A 726 -66.27 -38.83 2.13
N SER A 727 -67.01 -38.90 3.25
CA SER A 727 -67.60 -40.13 3.78
C SER A 727 -68.80 -40.67 2.99
N GLU A 728 -69.44 -39.86 2.14
CA GLU A 728 -70.69 -40.20 1.43
C GLU A 728 -70.44 -40.80 0.03
N TYR A 729 -69.35 -40.42 -0.64
CA TYR A 729 -69.07 -40.77 -2.04
C TYR A 729 -67.87 -41.72 -2.20
N SER A 730 -67.22 -42.09 -1.10
CA SER A 730 -65.95 -42.85 -1.09
C SER A 730 -64.85 -42.14 -1.90
N GLN A 731 -64.57 -40.87 -1.57
CA GLN A 731 -63.63 -40.01 -2.31
C GLN A 731 -62.59 -39.35 -1.40
N LEU A 732 -61.35 -39.23 -1.89
CA LEU A 732 -60.26 -38.50 -1.25
C LEU A 732 -59.79 -37.38 -2.20
N LYS A 733 -59.93 -36.13 -1.78
CA LYS A 733 -59.41 -34.96 -2.50
C LYS A 733 -58.13 -34.45 -1.86
N ILE A 734 -57.21 -33.99 -2.70
CA ILE A 734 -55.99 -33.29 -2.30
C ILE A 734 -56.15 -31.81 -2.68
N LEU A 735 -55.99 -30.91 -1.71
CA LEU A 735 -56.21 -29.48 -1.85
C LEU A 735 -54.94 -28.66 -1.57
N LYS A 736 -54.78 -27.52 -2.25
CA LYS A 736 -53.74 -26.52 -1.97
C LYS A 736 -53.94 -25.91 -0.57
N ARG A 737 -53.01 -26.17 0.37
CA ARG A 737 -53.11 -25.75 1.80
C ARG A 737 -53.37 -24.26 2.04
N ARG A 738 -53.06 -23.37 1.10
CA ARG A 738 -53.29 -21.90 1.21
C ARG A 738 -54.46 -21.35 0.39
N SER A 739 -55.01 -22.10 -0.57
CA SER A 739 -55.99 -21.54 -1.53
C SER A 739 -57.20 -22.43 -1.79
N GLY A 740 -57.36 -23.55 -1.09
CA GLY A 740 -58.50 -24.47 -1.21
C GLY A 740 -58.60 -25.25 -2.54
N GLY A 741 -58.00 -24.74 -3.62
CA GLY A 741 -58.08 -25.32 -4.96
C GLY A 741 -57.61 -26.78 -5.01
N ILE A 742 -58.41 -27.61 -5.68
CA ILE A 742 -58.17 -29.04 -5.86
C ILE A 742 -56.91 -29.26 -6.69
N LEU A 743 -56.05 -30.17 -6.24
CA LEU A 743 -54.85 -30.65 -6.93
C LEU A 743 -55.08 -32.02 -7.59
N ARG A 744 -55.79 -32.90 -6.89
CA ARG A 744 -56.18 -34.23 -7.39
C ARG A 744 -57.44 -34.70 -6.65
N LYS A 745 -58.24 -35.53 -7.32
CA LYS A 745 -59.39 -36.24 -6.76
C LYS A 745 -59.14 -37.74 -6.98
N LEU A 746 -59.35 -38.54 -5.94
CA LEU A 746 -59.37 -40.00 -6.00
C LEU A 746 -60.77 -40.47 -5.67
N ASP A 747 -61.36 -41.26 -6.55
CA ASP A 747 -62.64 -41.90 -6.31
C ASP A 747 -62.37 -43.40 -6.12
N PHE A 748 -62.80 -43.97 -5.00
CA PHE A 748 -62.59 -45.38 -4.70
C PHE A 748 -63.73 -46.27 -5.24
N GLY A 749 -64.52 -45.79 -6.21
CA GLY A 749 -65.72 -46.44 -6.75
C GLY A 749 -65.49 -47.90 -7.15
N ASP A 750 -64.55 -48.10 -8.06
CA ASP A 750 -64.28 -49.37 -8.73
C ASP A 750 -63.41 -50.34 -7.90
N VAL A 751 -62.97 -49.95 -6.70
CA VAL A 751 -61.87 -50.62 -5.98
C VAL A 751 -62.37 -51.40 -4.76
N ASN A 752 -62.54 -52.72 -4.93
CA ASN A 752 -62.97 -53.63 -3.85
C ASN A 752 -61.90 -53.85 -2.75
N VAL A 753 -60.61 -53.72 -3.08
CA VAL A 753 -59.50 -53.84 -2.13
C VAL A 753 -58.48 -52.73 -2.35
N LEU A 754 -58.42 -51.75 -1.44
CA LEU A 754 -57.41 -50.67 -1.49
C LEU A 754 -56.09 -51.17 -0.88
N ARG A 755 -54.98 -51.03 -1.64
CA ARG A 755 -53.62 -51.30 -1.11
C ARG A 755 -53.03 -50.02 -0.54
N LEU A 756 -52.57 -50.10 0.70
CA LEU A 756 -51.93 -48.98 1.40
C LEU A 756 -50.62 -49.46 2.03
N THR A 757 -49.49 -48.89 1.59
CA THR A 757 -48.16 -49.24 2.09
C THR A 757 -47.65 -48.18 3.07
N VAL A 758 -47.20 -48.60 4.24
CA VAL A 758 -46.81 -47.71 5.36
C VAL A 758 -45.34 -47.91 5.70
N THR A 759 -44.65 -46.84 6.12
CA THR A 759 -43.32 -46.96 6.71
C THR A 759 -43.38 -47.82 7.98
N LYS A 760 -42.67 -48.96 7.97
CA LYS A 760 -42.45 -49.87 9.09
C LYS A 760 -42.04 -49.09 10.34
N SER A 761 -42.68 -49.39 11.48
CA SER A 761 -42.60 -48.50 12.66
C SER A 761 -41.20 -48.34 13.30
N GLY A 762 -40.19 -49.10 12.87
CA GLY A 762 -38.78 -48.91 13.26
C GLY A 762 -38.00 -47.89 12.42
N SER A 763 -38.41 -47.66 11.16
CA SER A 763 -37.70 -46.77 10.22
C SER A 763 -38.10 -45.29 10.35
N VAL A 764 -39.08 -44.98 11.20
CA VAL A 764 -39.61 -43.62 11.41
C VAL A 764 -38.76 -42.87 12.44
N ARG A 765 -38.13 -41.76 12.03
CA ARG A 765 -37.30 -40.92 12.91
C ARG A 765 -38.14 -40.31 14.04
N LYS A 766 -37.62 -40.29 15.28
CA LYS A 766 -38.30 -39.73 16.47
C LYS A 766 -38.85 -38.33 16.17
N GLY A 767 -40.16 -38.14 16.37
CA GLY A 767 -40.86 -36.88 16.13
C GLY A 767 -41.40 -36.68 14.70
N GLN A 768 -41.32 -37.68 13.82
CA GLN A 768 -41.97 -37.66 12.51
C GLN A 768 -43.14 -38.67 12.45
N GLY A 769 -44.13 -38.42 11.60
CA GLY A 769 -45.13 -39.41 11.22
C GLY A 769 -44.64 -40.30 10.06
N PRO A 770 -45.29 -41.45 9.82
CA PRO A 770 -44.93 -42.34 8.73
C PRO A 770 -45.22 -41.72 7.35
N PHE A 771 -44.51 -42.21 6.34
CA PHE A 771 -44.99 -42.12 4.96
C PHE A 771 -46.03 -43.22 4.72
N VAL A 772 -47.01 -42.87 3.87
CA VAL A 772 -48.16 -43.67 3.49
C VAL A 772 -48.29 -43.56 1.98
N CYS A 773 -47.98 -44.64 1.27
CA CYS A 773 -48.24 -44.78 -0.15
C CYS A 773 -49.65 -45.35 -0.35
N ILE A 774 -50.54 -44.58 -0.97
CA ILE A 774 -51.86 -45.04 -1.42
C ILE A 774 -51.70 -45.40 -2.89
N SER A 775 -51.91 -46.68 -3.22
CA SER A 775 -51.74 -47.21 -4.58
C SER A 775 -53.09 -47.56 -5.21
N LEU A 776 -53.27 -47.19 -6.48
CA LEU A 776 -54.53 -47.33 -7.22
C LEU A 776 -54.27 -47.88 -8.63
N PRO A 777 -54.99 -48.92 -9.09
CA PRO A 777 -54.66 -49.60 -10.34
C PRO A 777 -54.84 -48.72 -11.60
N LYS A 778 -55.74 -47.73 -11.57
CA LYS A 778 -56.00 -46.78 -12.67
C LYS A 778 -55.27 -45.44 -12.51
N ASN A 779 -54.38 -45.27 -11.53
CA ASN A 779 -53.94 -43.94 -11.08
C ASN A 779 -52.55 -43.97 -10.41
N TYR A 780 -51.60 -43.17 -10.89
CA TYR A 780 -50.24 -43.08 -10.31
C TYR A 780 -50.26 -42.86 -8.78
N ASP A 781 -49.33 -43.47 -8.05
CA ASP A 781 -49.33 -43.54 -6.58
C ASP A 781 -49.29 -42.17 -5.91
N ILE A 782 -49.76 -42.10 -4.65
CA ILE A 782 -49.63 -40.91 -3.81
C ILE A 782 -48.91 -41.26 -2.52
N VAL A 783 -47.75 -40.63 -2.32
CA VAL A 783 -46.97 -40.72 -1.09
C VAL A 783 -47.28 -39.52 -0.19
N LEU A 784 -48.03 -39.80 0.88
CA LEU A 784 -48.37 -38.84 1.95
C LEU A 784 -47.44 -39.04 3.16
N ARG A 785 -46.83 -37.97 3.66
CA ARG A 785 -46.23 -37.93 5.00
C ARG A 785 -47.18 -37.21 5.96
N LEU A 786 -47.69 -37.96 6.95
CA LEU A 786 -48.53 -37.42 8.03
C LEU A 786 -47.67 -36.85 9.16
N ARG A 787 -48.21 -35.97 10.02
CA ARG A 787 -47.38 -35.30 11.04
C ARG A 787 -47.01 -36.20 12.22
N SER A 788 -47.85 -37.16 12.58
CA SER A 788 -47.63 -38.04 13.74
C SER A 788 -48.27 -39.42 13.57
N LYS A 789 -47.82 -40.40 14.36
CA LYS A 789 -48.43 -41.75 14.44
C LYS A 789 -49.89 -41.71 14.95
N HIS A 790 -50.26 -40.68 15.71
CA HIS A 790 -51.65 -40.46 16.14
C HIS A 790 -52.54 -39.95 14.98
N GLN A 791 -52.05 -39.01 14.17
CA GLN A 791 -52.74 -38.62 12.93
C GLN A 791 -52.84 -39.77 11.93
N TRP A 792 -51.81 -40.63 11.82
CA TRP A 792 -51.91 -41.88 11.06
C TRP A 792 -53.03 -42.77 11.60
N SER A 793 -53.12 -42.99 12.92
CA SER A 793 -54.20 -43.80 13.51
C SER A 793 -55.60 -43.23 13.21
N LYS A 794 -55.82 -41.91 13.43
CA LYS A 794 -57.10 -41.24 13.10
C LYS A 794 -57.41 -41.27 11.59
N PHE A 795 -56.42 -41.08 10.72
CA PHE A 795 -56.60 -41.15 9.26
C PHE A 795 -56.91 -42.57 8.79
N ARG A 796 -56.19 -43.58 9.30
CA ARG A 796 -56.40 -45.01 9.04
C ARG A 796 -57.79 -45.47 9.45
N SER A 797 -58.27 -45.11 10.65
CA SER A 797 -59.61 -45.48 11.08
C SER A 797 -60.70 -44.75 10.29
N SER A 798 -60.49 -43.48 9.94
CA SER A 798 -61.42 -42.71 9.10
C SER A 798 -61.53 -43.28 7.68
N LEU A 799 -60.39 -43.60 7.05
CA LEU A 799 -60.32 -44.23 5.73
C LEU A 799 -60.92 -45.65 5.76
N GLY A 800 -60.56 -46.46 6.75
CA GLY A 800 -61.11 -47.81 6.94
C GLY A 800 -62.63 -47.79 7.13
N ASN A 801 -63.16 -46.91 7.97
CA ASN A 801 -64.60 -46.76 8.18
C ASN A 801 -65.32 -46.25 6.92
N CYS A 802 -64.69 -45.35 6.14
CA CYS A 802 -65.22 -44.90 4.86
C CYS A 802 -65.30 -46.03 3.82
N LEU A 803 -64.30 -46.91 3.76
CA LEU A 803 -64.29 -48.08 2.87
C LEU A 803 -65.28 -49.15 3.32
N LEU A 804 -65.33 -49.46 4.63
CA LEU A 804 -66.27 -50.43 5.21
C LEU A 804 -67.73 -50.05 4.97
N LYS A 805 -68.08 -48.76 5.07
CA LYS A 805 -69.42 -48.24 4.69
C LYS A 805 -69.84 -48.56 3.25
N HIS A 806 -68.88 -48.81 2.37
CA HIS A 806 -69.08 -49.12 0.95
C HIS A 806 -68.70 -50.57 0.60
N GLY A 807 -68.59 -51.46 1.60
CA GLY A 807 -68.27 -52.88 1.42
C GLY A 807 -66.81 -53.19 1.05
N LYS A 808 -65.89 -52.22 1.17
CA LYS A 808 -64.53 -52.29 0.62
C LYS A 808 -63.49 -52.63 1.69
N LEU A 809 -62.51 -53.44 1.29
CA LEU A 809 -61.43 -53.92 2.17
C LEU A 809 -60.18 -53.04 2.05
N LEU A 810 -59.48 -52.85 3.17
CA LEU A 810 -58.22 -52.13 3.24
C LEU A 810 -57.08 -53.11 3.51
N LYS A 811 -56.16 -53.31 2.55
CA LYS A 811 -54.98 -54.17 2.70
C LYS A 811 -53.74 -53.31 2.98
N GLU A 812 -53.30 -53.34 4.24
CA GLU A 812 -52.07 -52.71 4.69
C GLU A 812 -50.84 -53.59 4.36
N VAL A 813 -49.71 -52.95 4.04
CA VAL A 813 -48.39 -53.57 3.91
C VAL A 813 -47.36 -52.66 4.58
N GLU A 814 -46.51 -53.18 5.49
CA GLU A 814 -45.37 -52.41 5.99
C GLU A 814 -44.15 -52.57 5.08
N ALA A 815 -43.48 -51.45 4.75
CA ALA A 815 -42.24 -51.41 3.98
C ALA A 815 -41.21 -50.46 4.63
N GLU A 816 -39.94 -50.59 4.27
CA GLU A 816 -38.93 -49.61 4.71
C GLU A 816 -39.07 -48.30 3.94
N ASN A 817 -38.57 -47.19 4.53
CA ASN A 817 -38.80 -45.85 4.00
C ASN A 817 -38.34 -45.68 2.56
N ASP A 818 -37.11 -46.11 2.27
CA ASP A 818 -36.46 -45.79 1.01
C ASP A 818 -37.00 -46.72 -0.11
N VAL A 819 -37.26 -47.99 0.22
CA VAL A 819 -37.98 -48.95 -0.63
C VAL A 819 -39.39 -48.46 -0.99
N LEU A 820 -40.11 -47.82 -0.05
CA LEU A 820 -41.44 -47.25 -0.30
C LEU A 820 -41.38 -46.08 -1.30
N LEU A 821 -40.35 -45.22 -1.21
CA LEU A 821 -40.17 -44.06 -2.12
C LEU A 821 -39.65 -44.48 -3.50
N GLU A 822 -38.80 -45.51 -3.55
CA GLU A 822 -38.28 -46.08 -4.80
C GLU A 822 -39.37 -46.83 -5.57
N ALA A 823 -40.16 -47.67 -4.89
CA ALA A 823 -41.23 -48.46 -5.50
C ALA A 823 -42.46 -47.64 -5.93
N ALA A 824 -42.72 -46.48 -5.31
CA ALA A 824 -43.88 -45.64 -5.63
C ALA A 824 -43.81 -45.04 -7.05
N GLU A 825 -44.88 -45.19 -7.82
CA GLU A 825 -45.04 -44.64 -9.16
C GLU A 825 -45.51 -43.17 -9.12
N THR A 826 -44.56 -42.23 -9.20
CA THR A 826 -44.84 -40.79 -9.26
C THR A 826 -45.27 -40.35 -10.67
N LYS A 827 -45.84 -39.15 -10.85
CA LYS A 827 -46.16 -38.64 -12.20
C LYS A 827 -44.90 -38.56 -13.07
N ASP A 828 -43.79 -38.07 -12.54
CA ASP A 828 -42.52 -37.96 -13.28
C ASP A 828 -42.03 -39.32 -13.79
N LYS A 829 -42.10 -40.38 -12.95
CA LYS A 829 -41.79 -41.77 -13.35
C LYS A 829 -42.78 -42.30 -14.39
N ARG A 830 -44.09 -42.07 -14.19
CA ARG A 830 -45.15 -42.51 -15.12
C ARG A 830 -45.03 -41.84 -16.48
N GLN A 831 -44.71 -40.53 -16.52
CA GLN A 831 -44.45 -39.80 -17.77
C GLN A 831 -43.25 -40.39 -18.51
N SER A 832 -42.12 -40.59 -17.84
CA SER A 832 -40.93 -41.21 -18.47
C SER A 832 -41.22 -42.60 -19.05
N LYS A 833 -42.05 -43.41 -18.38
CA LYS A 833 -42.54 -44.69 -18.93
C LYS A 833 -43.47 -44.50 -20.14
N LEU A 834 -44.35 -43.49 -20.12
CA LEU A 834 -45.24 -43.18 -21.24
C LEU A 834 -44.45 -42.69 -22.47
N ASP A 835 -43.45 -41.84 -22.27
CA ASP A 835 -42.57 -41.37 -23.35
C ASP A 835 -41.84 -42.55 -24.01
N HIS A 836 -41.35 -43.50 -23.21
CA HIS A 836 -40.75 -44.76 -23.68
C HIS A 836 -41.79 -45.69 -24.37
N PHE A 837 -43.03 -45.76 -23.86
CA PHE A 837 -44.14 -46.50 -24.48
C PHE A 837 -44.45 -45.97 -25.89
N PHE A 838 -44.51 -44.65 -26.05
CA PHE A 838 -44.76 -44.03 -27.36
C PHE A 838 -43.58 -44.24 -28.32
N ARG A 839 -42.33 -44.08 -27.86
CA ARG A 839 -41.12 -44.34 -28.67
C ARG A 839 -41.07 -45.78 -29.17
N GLU A 840 -41.31 -46.76 -28.30
CA GLU A 840 -41.40 -48.18 -28.68
C GLU A 840 -42.53 -48.43 -29.68
N ALA A 841 -43.73 -47.86 -29.46
CA ALA A 841 -44.83 -47.98 -30.42
C ALA A 841 -44.49 -47.38 -31.79
N TYR A 842 -43.83 -46.22 -31.85
CA TYR A 842 -43.41 -45.61 -33.11
C TYR A 842 -42.31 -46.40 -33.83
N SER A 843 -41.29 -46.88 -33.12
CA SER A 843 -40.25 -47.73 -33.72
C SER A 843 -40.84 -48.96 -34.42
N ARG A 844 -41.87 -49.58 -33.83
CA ARG A 844 -42.57 -50.77 -34.35
C ARG A 844 -43.62 -50.47 -35.42
N ALA A 845 -44.20 -49.27 -35.43
CA ALA A 845 -45.17 -48.86 -36.44
C ALA A 845 -44.52 -48.28 -37.71
N PHE A 846 -43.36 -47.64 -37.58
CA PHE A 846 -42.56 -47.12 -38.70
C PHE A 846 -41.43 -48.06 -39.14
N ASN A 847 -41.08 -49.06 -38.33
CA ASN A 847 -40.00 -50.02 -38.58
C ASN A 847 -38.58 -49.39 -38.65
N ASP A 848 -38.37 -48.20 -38.06
CA ASP A 848 -37.04 -47.57 -37.88
C ASP A 848 -36.55 -47.79 -36.44
N PRO A 849 -35.48 -48.61 -36.22
CA PRO A 849 -34.93 -48.84 -34.89
C PRO A 849 -34.26 -47.59 -34.28
N ALA A 850 -33.94 -46.55 -35.07
CA ALA A 850 -33.40 -45.28 -34.57
C ALA A 850 -34.42 -44.48 -33.75
N LEU A 851 -35.70 -44.89 -33.72
CA LEU A 851 -36.75 -44.30 -32.88
C LEU A 851 -36.90 -44.97 -31.50
N SER A 852 -36.13 -46.04 -31.22
CA SER A 852 -36.12 -46.71 -29.91
C SER A 852 -34.90 -46.27 -29.09
N ASP A 853 -35.09 -46.01 -27.78
CA ASP A 853 -34.01 -45.59 -26.86
C ASP A 853 -33.03 -46.73 -26.51
N SER A 854 -33.16 -47.89 -27.17
CA SER A 854 -32.34 -49.11 -26.99
C SER A 854 -30.83 -48.89 -27.17
N SER A 855 -30.43 -47.80 -27.83
CA SER A 855 -29.02 -47.40 -28.01
C SER A 855 -28.44 -46.55 -26.87
N GLN A 856 -29.26 -46.07 -25.92
CA GLN A 856 -28.79 -45.25 -24.78
C GLN A 856 -29.03 -45.87 -23.40
N ILE A 857 -29.95 -46.85 -23.26
CA ILE A 857 -30.20 -47.54 -21.98
C ILE A 857 -29.30 -48.79 -21.87
N SER A 858 -27.99 -48.57 -21.77
CA SER A 858 -27.04 -49.65 -21.51
C SER A 858 -27.06 -50.08 -20.04
N ASN A 859 -27.40 -51.35 -19.80
CA ASN A 859 -27.51 -52.05 -18.51
C ASN A 859 -28.78 -51.77 -17.66
N THR A 860 -29.22 -52.82 -16.96
CA THR A 860 -30.30 -52.84 -15.95
C THR A 860 -31.68 -52.34 -16.39
N ASN A 861 -32.38 -53.11 -17.26
CA ASN A 861 -33.65 -53.78 -16.90
C ASN A 861 -34.31 -54.46 -18.12
N PHE A 862 -34.10 -55.78 -18.29
CA PHE A 862 -34.83 -56.59 -19.28
C PHE A 862 -36.36 -56.58 -19.06
N ASN A 863 -36.80 -56.27 -17.84
CA ASN A 863 -38.21 -56.14 -17.46
C ASN A 863 -38.90 -54.93 -18.11
N SER A 864 -38.17 -53.89 -18.55
CA SER A 864 -38.76 -52.64 -19.07
C SER A 864 -39.64 -52.87 -20.30
N MET A 865 -39.15 -53.63 -21.29
CA MET A 865 -39.88 -53.97 -22.51
C MET A 865 -41.13 -54.82 -22.24
N GLN A 866 -41.10 -55.72 -21.25
CA GLN A 866 -42.28 -56.47 -20.81
C GLN A 866 -43.29 -55.57 -20.06
N GLN A 867 -42.80 -54.67 -19.20
CA GLN A 867 -43.64 -53.69 -18.50
C GLN A 867 -44.33 -52.74 -19.47
N VAL A 868 -43.64 -52.26 -20.52
CA VAL A 868 -44.22 -51.40 -21.56
C VAL A 868 -45.30 -52.12 -22.38
N MET A 869 -45.12 -53.40 -22.73
CA MET A 869 -46.18 -54.17 -23.40
C MET A 869 -47.37 -54.49 -22.48
N ALA A 870 -47.16 -54.55 -21.17
CA ALA A 870 -48.21 -54.68 -20.15
C ALA A 870 -48.81 -53.33 -19.69
N MET A 871 -48.34 -52.20 -20.21
CA MET A 871 -48.90 -50.89 -19.88
C MET A 871 -50.21 -50.64 -20.62
N THR A 872 -51.16 -50.06 -19.90
CA THR A 872 -52.40 -49.50 -20.43
C THR A 872 -52.35 -47.97 -20.37
N LEU A 873 -53.02 -47.34 -21.34
CA LEU A 873 -53.05 -45.90 -21.59
C LEU A 873 -54.46 -45.37 -21.34
N THR A 874 -54.60 -44.40 -20.43
CA THR A 874 -55.88 -43.73 -20.18
C THR A 874 -56.15 -42.63 -21.20
N LYS A 875 -57.43 -42.27 -21.39
CA LYS A 875 -57.87 -41.14 -22.23
C LYS A 875 -57.23 -39.81 -21.81
N ALA A 876 -56.91 -39.64 -20.53
CA ALA A 876 -56.22 -38.46 -19.99
C ALA A 876 -54.75 -38.42 -20.40
N GLU A 877 -54.02 -39.52 -20.25
CA GLU A 877 -52.62 -39.63 -20.65
C GLU A 877 -52.45 -39.54 -22.17
N PHE A 878 -53.38 -40.11 -22.94
CA PHE A 878 -53.40 -39.97 -24.41
C PHE A 878 -53.64 -38.53 -24.86
N ALA A 879 -54.56 -37.81 -24.20
CA ALA A 879 -54.79 -36.39 -24.46
C ALA A 879 -53.56 -35.53 -24.12
N GLU A 880 -52.98 -35.74 -22.92
CA GLU A 880 -51.80 -35.01 -22.46
C GLU A 880 -50.59 -35.27 -23.37
N ALA A 881 -50.40 -36.51 -23.83
CA ALA A 881 -49.36 -36.87 -24.81
C ALA A 881 -49.55 -36.19 -26.17
N LEU A 882 -50.80 -36.06 -26.66
CA LEU A 882 -51.12 -35.33 -27.90
C LEU A 882 -51.08 -33.80 -27.74
N GLY A 883 -50.91 -33.27 -26.52
CA GLY A 883 -51.04 -31.84 -26.24
C GLY A 883 -52.48 -31.32 -26.36
N MET A 884 -53.48 -32.20 -26.31
CA MET A 884 -54.91 -31.92 -26.47
C MET A 884 -55.68 -32.08 -25.15
N ARG A 885 -56.96 -31.70 -25.12
CA ARG A 885 -57.83 -31.90 -23.94
C ARG A 885 -58.66 -33.16 -24.10
N THR A 886 -58.99 -33.82 -22.98
CA THR A 886 -59.89 -34.99 -22.94
C THR A 886 -61.32 -34.72 -23.45
N SER A 887 -61.70 -33.44 -23.52
CA SER A 887 -62.94 -32.96 -24.12
C SER A 887 -62.95 -32.95 -25.65
N ASP A 888 -61.78 -32.96 -26.30
CA ASP A 888 -61.67 -32.66 -27.73
C ASP A 888 -62.11 -33.87 -28.56
N LEU A 889 -63.10 -33.68 -29.44
CA LEU A 889 -63.91 -34.74 -30.05
C LEU A 889 -63.08 -35.79 -30.81
N PHE A 890 -61.97 -35.37 -31.44
CA PHE A 890 -60.99 -36.27 -32.05
C PHE A 890 -60.40 -37.29 -31.05
N VAL A 891 -59.92 -36.81 -29.89
CA VAL A 891 -59.38 -37.68 -28.83
C VAL A 891 -60.45 -38.66 -28.35
N GLN A 892 -61.70 -38.20 -28.22
CA GLN A 892 -62.80 -39.05 -27.78
C GLN A 892 -63.10 -40.19 -28.75
N ARG A 893 -63.18 -39.89 -30.06
CA ARG A 893 -63.49 -40.85 -31.12
C ARG A 893 -62.33 -41.79 -31.43
N MET A 894 -61.10 -41.26 -31.51
CA MET A 894 -59.90 -42.08 -31.74
C MET A 894 -59.66 -43.07 -30.59
N PHE A 895 -59.85 -42.64 -29.34
CA PHE A 895 -59.71 -43.51 -28.18
C PHE A 895 -60.84 -44.55 -28.08
N ALA A 896 -62.08 -44.19 -28.42
CA ALA A 896 -63.19 -45.14 -28.52
C ALA A 896 -62.99 -46.17 -29.65
N CYS A 897 -62.40 -45.76 -30.77
CA CYS A 897 -62.04 -46.63 -31.89
C CYS A 897 -60.87 -47.58 -31.54
N MET A 898 -59.89 -47.13 -30.75
CA MET A 898 -58.82 -47.98 -30.21
C MET A 898 -59.37 -49.07 -29.29
N ALA A 899 -60.20 -48.69 -28.31
CA ALA A 899 -60.86 -49.62 -27.40
C ALA A 899 -62.02 -50.41 -28.05
N ALA A 900 -62.28 -50.26 -29.36
CA ALA A 900 -63.45 -50.87 -29.99
C ALA A 900 -63.39 -52.41 -30.06
N ASN A 901 -62.20 -52.99 -29.89
CA ASN A 901 -61.89 -54.41 -30.04
C ASN A 901 -61.81 -55.18 -28.71
N SER A 902 -61.94 -54.50 -27.56
CA SER A 902 -61.86 -55.14 -26.24
C SER A 902 -63.16 -55.87 -25.91
N ASN A 903 -63.15 -57.21 -25.96
CA ASN A 903 -64.28 -58.06 -25.55
C ASN A 903 -64.41 -58.20 -24.01
N GLU A 904 -63.93 -57.23 -23.24
CA GLU A 904 -64.01 -57.21 -21.77
C GLU A 904 -64.91 -56.06 -21.29
N GLU A 905 -66.23 -56.28 -21.32
CA GLU A 905 -67.16 -55.48 -20.51
C GLU A 905 -66.94 -55.81 -19.02
N ILE A 906 -66.10 -55.04 -18.35
CA ILE A 906 -65.88 -55.14 -16.91
C ILE A 906 -66.83 -54.18 -16.19
N ASP A 907 -67.55 -54.71 -15.20
CA ASP A 907 -68.61 -54.06 -14.42
C ASP A 907 -68.37 -52.57 -14.08
N GLY A 908 -69.32 -51.72 -14.46
CA GLY A 908 -69.72 -50.57 -13.67
C GLY A 908 -68.77 -49.37 -13.53
N GLY A 909 -67.85 -49.12 -14.47
CA GLY A 909 -66.96 -47.94 -14.42
C GLY A 909 -66.67 -47.30 -15.78
N ASN A 910 -67.09 -46.04 -15.96
CA ASN A 910 -67.11 -45.30 -17.26
C ASN A 910 -65.73 -44.96 -17.91
N ASP A 911 -64.61 -45.40 -17.33
CA ASP A 911 -63.27 -45.12 -17.85
C ASP A 911 -62.70 -46.34 -18.61
N THR A 912 -62.91 -46.34 -19.93
CA THR A 912 -62.25 -47.26 -20.87
C THR A 912 -60.73 -47.02 -20.89
N VAL A 913 -59.94 -48.06 -21.18
CA VAL A 913 -58.47 -48.00 -21.21
C VAL A 913 -57.95 -48.78 -22.41
N VAL A 914 -56.89 -48.29 -23.05
CA VAL A 914 -56.30 -48.90 -24.28
C VAL A 914 -55.00 -49.62 -23.94
N THR A 915 -54.79 -50.83 -24.45
CA THR A 915 -53.53 -51.58 -24.29
C THR A 915 -52.46 -51.15 -25.30
N PHE A 916 -51.19 -51.46 -25.02
CA PHE A 916 -50.08 -51.25 -25.99
C PHE A 916 -50.38 -51.87 -27.36
N GLN A 917 -50.99 -53.06 -27.41
CA GLN A 917 -51.23 -53.77 -28.66
C GLN A 917 -52.36 -53.15 -29.49
N GLU A 918 -53.47 -52.74 -28.87
CA GLU A 918 -54.56 -52.03 -29.55
C GLU A 918 -54.10 -50.67 -30.10
N PHE A 919 -53.32 -49.93 -29.30
CA PHE A 919 -52.70 -48.68 -29.74
C PHE A 919 -51.77 -48.92 -30.94
N LEU A 920 -50.90 -49.94 -30.86
CA LEU A 920 -49.96 -50.29 -31.93
C LEU A 920 -50.67 -50.76 -33.21
N ASP A 921 -51.77 -51.51 -33.13
CA ASP A 921 -52.47 -52.01 -34.31
C ASP A 921 -53.34 -50.92 -34.99
N VAL A 922 -53.90 -49.99 -34.23
CA VAL A 922 -54.49 -48.76 -34.80
C VAL A 922 -53.41 -47.89 -35.45
N LEU A 923 -52.26 -47.74 -34.80
CA LEU A 923 -51.12 -46.99 -35.35
C LEU A 923 -50.55 -47.65 -36.62
N ARG A 924 -50.48 -48.99 -36.68
CA ARG A 924 -50.12 -49.77 -37.88
C ARG A 924 -51.12 -49.59 -39.02
N LYS A 925 -52.44 -49.58 -38.73
CA LYS A 925 -53.46 -49.24 -39.73
C LYS A 925 -53.25 -47.83 -40.28
N PHE A 926 -52.90 -46.85 -39.44
CA PHE A 926 -52.55 -45.48 -39.89
C PHE A 926 -51.23 -45.38 -40.67
N THR A 927 -50.19 -46.14 -40.33
CA THR A 927 -48.89 -46.08 -41.02
C THR A 927 -48.87 -47.00 -42.25
N GLN A 928 -48.95 -48.31 -42.04
CA GLN A 928 -48.71 -49.36 -43.04
C GLN A 928 -49.96 -49.87 -43.74
N GLY A 929 -51.16 -49.65 -43.17
CA GLY A 929 -52.42 -50.14 -43.73
C GLY A 929 -52.73 -49.66 -45.16
N SER A 930 -53.55 -50.43 -45.87
CA SER A 930 -54.09 -50.05 -47.18
C SER A 930 -54.99 -48.83 -47.10
N LEU A 931 -55.25 -48.17 -48.23
CA LEU A 931 -56.18 -47.04 -48.30
C LEU A 931 -57.57 -47.42 -47.76
N ARG A 932 -58.04 -48.63 -48.06
CA ARG A 932 -59.35 -49.12 -47.60
C ARG A 932 -59.41 -49.28 -46.08
N GLU A 933 -58.37 -49.83 -45.46
CA GLU A 933 -58.28 -49.97 -43.99
C GLU A 933 -58.16 -48.61 -43.29
N LYS A 934 -57.47 -47.64 -43.92
CA LYS A 934 -57.39 -46.27 -43.42
C LYS A 934 -58.73 -45.56 -43.50
N LEU A 935 -59.46 -45.69 -44.61
CA LEU A 935 -60.80 -45.11 -44.75
C LEU A 935 -61.83 -45.81 -43.86
N GLN A 936 -61.70 -47.13 -43.64
CA GLN A 936 -62.46 -47.85 -42.62
C GLN A 936 -62.21 -47.26 -41.24
N LEU A 937 -60.95 -47.12 -40.81
CA LEU A 937 -60.61 -46.56 -39.51
C LEU A 937 -61.14 -45.13 -39.28
N VAL A 938 -61.16 -44.28 -40.32
CA VAL A 938 -61.76 -42.93 -40.22
C VAL A 938 -63.30 -42.97 -40.24
N PHE A 939 -63.91 -43.94 -40.93
CA PHE A 939 -65.35 -44.22 -40.87
C PHE A 939 -65.75 -44.75 -39.48
N ASP A 940 -64.98 -45.66 -38.89
CA ASP A 940 -65.20 -46.24 -37.56
C ASP A 940 -65.05 -45.19 -36.44
N MET A 941 -64.23 -44.13 -36.64
CA MET A 941 -64.20 -42.95 -35.77
C MET A 941 -65.41 -42.01 -35.96
N CYS A 942 -66.23 -42.23 -36.99
CA CYS A 942 -67.43 -41.46 -37.26
C CYS A 942 -68.72 -42.20 -36.89
N ASP A 943 -68.74 -43.52 -37.03
CA ASP A 943 -69.87 -44.41 -36.70
C ASP A 943 -69.82 -44.81 -35.22
N LEU A 944 -70.32 -43.93 -34.36
CA LEU A 944 -70.33 -44.13 -32.90
C LEU A 944 -71.28 -45.25 -32.44
N GLU A 945 -72.31 -45.55 -33.24
CA GLU A 945 -73.39 -46.48 -32.91
C GLU A 945 -73.17 -47.87 -33.56
N ARG A 946 -72.15 -47.99 -34.43
CA ARG A 946 -71.78 -49.18 -35.22
C ARG A 946 -72.88 -49.69 -36.16
N GLU A 947 -73.76 -48.80 -36.65
CA GLU A 947 -74.86 -49.16 -37.56
C GLU A 947 -74.42 -49.34 -39.03
N GLY A 948 -73.14 -49.11 -39.35
CA GLY A 948 -72.64 -49.02 -40.73
C GLY A 948 -73.03 -47.70 -41.42
N ARG A 949 -73.29 -46.66 -40.62
CA ARG A 949 -73.95 -45.40 -41.04
C ARG A 949 -73.41 -44.22 -40.24
N VAL A 950 -73.11 -43.12 -40.92
CA VAL A 950 -72.58 -41.90 -40.30
C VAL A 950 -73.54 -40.73 -40.56
N GLN A 951 -73.97 -40.03 -39.52
CA GLN A 951 -74.80 -38.82 -39.70
C GLN A 951 -73.94 -37.68 -40.29
N ARG A 952 -74.45 -36.96 -41.31
CA ARG A 952 -73.78 -35.81 -41.96
C ARG A 952 -73.21 -34.84 -40.92
N LYS A 953 -74.04 -34.43 -39.95
CA LYS A 953 -73.64 -33.53 -38.86
C LYS A 953 -72.48 -34.07 -38.00
N GLN A 954 -72.53 -35.35 -37.64
CA GLN A 954 -71.48 -35.98 -36.84
C GLN A 954 -70.14 -36.08 -37.59
N PHE A 955 -70.16 -36.17 -38.93
CA PHE A 955 -68.97 -36.08 -39.78
C PHE A 955 -68.45 -34.64 -39.86
N CYS A 956 -69.34 -33.65 -40.06
CA CYS A 956 -68.95 -32.22 -40.05
C CYS A 956 -68.22 -31.83 -38.76
N GLU A 957 -68.76 -32.24 -37.60
CA GLU A 957 -68.18 -31.95 -36.29
C GLU A 957 -66.82 -32.65 -36.08
N PHE A 958 -66.63 -33.85 -36.65
CA PHE A 958 -65.33 -34.54 -36.61
C PHE A 958 -64.27 -33.84 -37.46
N VAL A 959 -64.61 -33.42 -38.69
CA VAL A 959 -63.70 -32.64 -39.56
C VAL A 959 -63.38 -31.27 -38.95
N LYS A 960 -64.33 -30.65 -38.24
CA LYS A 960 -64.08 -29.46 -37.40
C LYS A 960 -63.05 -29.75 -36.30
N SER A 961 -63.20 -30.85 -35.56
CA SER A 961 -62.22 -31.23 -34.53
C SER A 961 -60.83 -31.59 -35.09
N LEU A 962 -60.75 -32.18 -36.29
CA LEU A 962 -59.49 -32.49 -36.96
C LEU A 962 -58.75 -31.24 -37.42
N ASN A 963 -59.46 -30.26 -38.01
CA ASN A 963 -58.84 -29.00 -38.42
C ASN A 963 -58.30 -28.22 -37.21
N ILE A 964 -59.04 -28.21 -36.09
CA ILE A 964 -58.59 -27.63 -34.82
C ILE A 964 -57.31 -28.34 -34.31
N ALA A 965 -57.27 -29.67 -34.36
CA ALA A 965 -56.09 -30.45 -33.97
C ALA A 965 -54.87 -30.19 -34.89
N ALA A 966 -55.11 -29.93 -36.17
CA ALA A 966 -54.08 -29.53 -37.15
C ALA A 966 -53.67 -28.05 -37.05
N GLY A 967 -54.15 -27.30 -36.05
CA GLY A 967 -53.85 -25.87 -35.87
C GLY A 967 -54.59 -24.92 -36.83
N VAL A 968 -55.52 -25.42 -37.63
CA VAL A 968 -56.23 -24.67 -38.68
C VAL A 968 -57.56 -24.14 -38.15
N ARG A 969 -57.61 -22.84 -37.84
CA ARG A 969 -58.84 -22.12 -37.47
C ARG A 969 -59.54 -21.60 -38.72
N ILE A 970 -60.81 -21.98 -38.91
CA ILE A 970 -61.68 -21.56 -40.03
C ILE A 970 -63.03 -21.13 -39.45
N ASP A 971 -63.65 -20.09 -40.00
CA ASP A 971 -64.99 -19.67 -39.60
C ASP A 971 -66.06 -20.71 -39.95
N GLN A 972 -67.03 -20.88 -39.05
CA GLN A 972 -67.94 -22.02 -39.06
C GLN A 972 -68.76 -22.13 -40.35
N GLU A 973 -69.27 -21.01 -40.87
CA GLU A 973 -70.02 -20.95 -42.12
C GLU A 973 -69.16 -21.34 -43.34
N VAL A 974 -67.91 -20.87 -43.40
CA VAL A 974 -66.98 -21.18 -44.48
C VAL A 974 -66.65 -22.68 -44.49
N GLN A 975 -66.45 -23.28 -43.30
CA GLN A 975 -66.16 -24.71 -43.21
C GLN A 975 -67.35 -25.58 -43.65
N ASP A 976 -68.58 -25.22 -43.30
CA ASP A 976 -69.77 -25.96 -43.73
C ASP A 976 -70.04 -25.79 -45.25
N GLN A 977 -69.90 -24.58 -45.81
CA GLN A 977 -69.98 -24.34 -47.26
C GLN A 977 -68.97 -25.17 -48.06
N VAL A 978 -67.71 -25.21 -47.60
CA VAL A 978 -66.65 -25.98 -48.28
C VAL A 978 -66.91 -27.48 -48.18
N LEU A 979 -67.46 -27.96 -47.07
CA LEU A 979 -67.81 -29.38 -46.91
C LEU A 979 -68.98 -29.79 -47.82
N GLU A 980 -69.98 -28.93 -48.03
CA GLU A 980 -71.00 -29.18 -49.07
C GLU A 980 -70.43 -29.20 -50.49
N CYS A 981 -69.44 -28.36 -50.78
CA CYS A 981 -68.74 -28.40 -52.07
C CYS A 981 -67.96 -29.72 -52.25
N VAL A 982 -67.41 -30.29 -51.18
CA VAL A 982 -66.78 -31.62 -51.19
C VAL A 982 -67.82 -32.72 -51.43
N LEU A 983 -68.95 -32.72 -50.73
CA LEU A 983 -70.03 -33.70 -50.91
C LEU A 983 -70.59 -33.68 -52.35
N LYS A 984 -70.95 -32.50 -52.86
CA LYS A 984 -71.42 -32.31 -54.25
C LYS A 984 -70.40 -32.80 -55.27
N ARG A 985 -69.10 -32.57 -55.04
CA ARG A 985 -68.02 -33.02 -55.92
C ARG A 985 -67.79 -34.53 -55.86
N ALA A 986 -67.98 -35.15 -54.70
CA ALA A 986 -67.93 -36.60 -54.50
C ALA A 986 -69.07 -37.37 -55.21
N GLY A 987 -70.10 -36.67 -55.70
CA GLY A 987 -71.32 -37.29 -56.24
C GLY A 987 -72.32 -37.71 -55.15
N VAL A 988 -72.12 -37.25 -53.92
CA VAL A 988 -73.01 -37.50 -52.78
C VAL A 988 -74.03 -36.36 -52.70
N ASP A 989 -75.30 -36.71 -52.58
CA ASP A 989 -76.39 -35.75 -52.44
C ASP A 989 -76.22 -34.95 -51.13
N PRO A 990 -76.09 -33.60 -51.18
CA PRO A 990 -75.88 -32.78 -49.99
C PRO A 990 -77.05 -32.83 -49.00
N GLU A 991 -78.28 -33.11 -49.43
CA GLU A 991 -79.45 -33.15 -48.52
C GLU A 991 -79.64 -34.51 -47.83
N ARG A 992 -78.72 -35.46 -48.00
CA ARG A 992 -78.70 -36.69 -47.20
C ARG A 992 -78.09 -36.45 -45.81
N ASP A 993 -78.91 -36.64 -44.79
CA ASP A 993 -78.48 -36.66 -43.38
C ASP A 993 -77.64 -37.91 -43.00
N ILE A 994 -77.65 -38.97 -43.81
CA ILE A 994 -76.95 -40.23 -43.54
C ILE A 994 -76.01 -40.61 -44.69
N LEU A 995 -74.74 -40.84 -44.35
CA LEU A 995 -73.67 -41.30 -45.24
C LEU A 995 -73.38 -42.78 -44.97
N THR A 996 -73.33 -43.60 -46.02
CA THR A 996 -72.84 -44.99 -45.93
C THR A 996 -71.34 -45.07 -46.19
N TYR A 997 -70.72 -46.23 -45.90
CA TYR A 997 -69.31 -46.45 -46.22
C TYR A 997 -68.97 -46.21 -47.71
N LYS A 998 -69.91 -46.44 -48.64
CA LYS A 998 -69.70 -46.18 -50.07
C LYS A 998 -69.70 -44.68 -50.40
N ASP A 999 -70.57 -43.91 -49.75
CA ASP A 999 -70.57 -42.44 -49.88
C ASP A 999 -69.28 -41.86 -49.27
N PHE A 1000 -68.81 -42.43 -48.17
CA PHE A 1000 -67.54 -42.09 -47.53
C PHE A 1000 -66.32 -42.44 -48.42
N GLU A 1001 -66.31 -43.64 -49.01
CA GLU A 1001 -65.29 -44.04 -49.98
C GLU A 1001 -65.29 -43.12 -51.22
N ALA A 1002 -66.45 -42.67 -51.69
CA ALA A 1002 -66.56 -41.67 -52.77
C ALA A 1002 -65.98 -40.29 -52.39
N ILE A 1003 -66.19 -39.83 -51.15
CA ILE A 1003 -65.65 -38.55 -50.63
C ILE A 1003 -64.11 -38.55 -50.63
N PHE A 1004 -63.47 -39.65 -50.22
CA PHE A 1004 -62.01 -39.71 -50.07
C PHE A 1004 -61.28 -40.27 -51.30
N SER A 1005 -61.90 -41.10 -52.14
CA SER A 1005 -61.25 -41.70 -53.33
C SER A 1005 -60.89 -40.69 -54.43
N GLN A 1006 -61.48 -39.50 -54.44
CA GLN A 1006 -61.09 -38.42 -55.36
C GLN A 1006 -59.74 -37.74 -55.01
N MET A 1007 -59.09 -38.08 -53.88
CA MET A 1007 -57.79 -37.51 -53.50
C MET A 1007 -56.62 -38.24 -54.19
N VAL A 1008 -56.38 -37.89 -55.46
CA VAL A 1008 -55.36 -38.50 -56.34
C VAL A 1008 -53.93 -38.00 -56.02
N ASP A 1009 -53.44 -38.25 -54.80
CA ASP A 1009 -52.04 -37.96 -54.43
C ASP A 1009 -51.51 -38.97 -53.38
N ILE A 1010 -51.10 -40.15 -53.86
CA ILE A 1010 -50.93 -41.41 -53.10
C ILE A 1010 -49.75 -41.41 -52.09
N ARG A 1011 -49.07 -40.27 -51.87
CA ARG A 1011 -47.83 -40.18 -51.06
C ARG A 1011 -47.87 -39.13 -49.93
N ARG A 1012 -49.03 -38.78 -49.40
CA ARG A 1012 -49.16 -37.89 -48.23
C ARG A 1012 -50.07 -38.47 -47.14
N PRO A 1013 -49.79 -38.25 -45.84
CA PRO A 1013 -50.68 -38.67 -44.76
C PRO A 1013 -52.01 -37.89 -44.82
N VAL A 1014 -53.06 -38.44 -44.19
CA VAL A 1014 -54.44 -37.96 -44.32
C VAL A 1014 -54.65 -36.63 -43.58
N GLY A 1015 -54.42 -35.52 -44.28
CA GLY A 1015 -54.90 -34.18 -43.93
C GLY A 1015 -55.80 -33.65 -45.04
N VAL A 1016 -57.02 -33.22 -44.71
CA VAL A 1016 -58.02 -32.80 -45.71
C VAL A 1016 -57.66 -31.41 -46.26
N HIS A 1017 -56.88 -31.38 -47.35
CA HIS A 1017 -56.39 -30.15 -47.95
C HIS A 1017 -57.49 -29.43 -48.76
N LEU A 1018 -58.26 -28.58 -48.09
CA LEU A 1018 -59.32 -27.76 -48.68
C LEU A 1018 -58.71 -26.66 -49.59
N ARG A 1019 -58.40 -27.02 -50.85
CA ARG A 1019 -57.92 -26.09 -51.88
C ARG A 1019 -59.01 -25.08 -52.25
N GLY A 1020 -58.88 -23.84 -51.77
CA GLY A 1020 -59.79 -22.73 -52.13
C GLY A 1020 -59.33 -21.34 -51.70
N VAL A 1021 -58.60 -21.20 -50.58
CA VAL A 1021 -58.19 -19.89 -50.03
C VAL A 1021 -56.70 -19.91 -49.63
N ASN A 1022 -55.97 -18.83 -49.95
CA ASN A 1022 -54.58 -18.62 -49.52
C ASN A 1022 -54.52 -18.21 -48.05
N MET A 1023 -54.42 -19.16 -47.13
CA MET A 1023 -54.16 -18.90 -45.71
C MET A 1023 -52.69 -19.08 -45.35
N ARG A 1024 -52.12 -18.12 -44.61
CA ARG A 1024 -50.78 -18.23 -44.02
C ARG A 1024 -50.90 -18.92 -42.66
N ILE A 1025 -50.24 -20.07 -42.48
CA ILE A 1025 -50.17 -20.77 -41.19
C ILE A 1025 -49.03 -20.16 -40.38
N ASN A 1026 -49.30 -19.75 -39.14
CA ASN A 1026 -48.30 -19.23 -38.21
C ASN A 1026 -47.96 -20.32 -37.18
N LEU A 1027 -46.72 -20.80 -37.16
CA LEU A 1027 -46.32 -22.04 -36.48
C LEU A 1027 -45.79 -21.86 -35.04
N GLU A 1028 -45.85 -20.66 -34.47
CA GLU A 1028 -45.10 -20.30 -33.25
C GLU A 1028 -45.78 -20.73 -31.91
N GLU A 1029 -47.02 -21.23 -31.92
CA GLU A 1029 -47.77 -21.59 -30.69
C GLU A 1029 -47.82 -23.10 -30.35
N THR A 1030 -47.21 -24.01 -31.13
CA THR A 1030 -47.30 -25.46 -30.89
C THR A 1030 -46.22 -26.02 -29.95
N GLN A 1031 -46.08 -25.47 -28.73
CA GLN A 1031 -45.11 -25.96 -27.73
C GLN A 1031 -45.47 -27.32 -27.08
N SER A 1032 -46.64 -27.90 -27.40
CA SER A 1032 -47.14 -29.14 -26.79
C SER A 1032 -46.88 -30.43 -27.59
N LEU A 1033 -46.22 -30.37 -28.75
CA LEU A 1033 -45.99 -31.53 -29.63
C LEU A 1033 -44.63 -32.24 -29.43
N ASN A 1034 -43.86 -31.90 -28.39
CA ASN A 1034 -42.50 -32.46 -28.16
C ASN A 1034 -42.46 -33.99 -27.97
N SER A 1035 -43.58 -34.60 -27.61
CA SER A 1035 -43.83 -36.05 -27.51
C SER A 1035 -44.06 -36.75 -28.87
N PHE A 1036 -44.42 -35.98 -29.91
CA PHE A 1036 -44.76 -36.46 -31.26
C PHE A 1036 -43.81 -35.91 -32.35
N ALA A 1037 -42.95 -34.94 -32.01
CA ALA A 1037 -42.04 -34.26 -32.93
C ALA A 1037 -40.84 -35.13 -33.32
N VAL A 1038 -41.03 -36.04 -34.29
CA VAL A 1038 -39.92 -36.55 -35.09
C VAL A 1038 -39.42 -35.40 -35.97
N THR A 1039 -38.26 -34.82 -35.66
CA THR A 1039 -37.63 -33.82 -36.52
C THR A 1039 -37.28 -34.45 -37.86
N SER A 1040 -37.84 -33.90 -38.95
CA SER A 1040 -37.56 -34.34 -40.33
C SER A 1040 -36.26 -33.73 -40.86
N GLU A 1041 -35.21 -33.78 -40.04
CA GLU A 1041 -33.86 -33.37 -40.44
C GLU A 1041 -33.22 -34.44 -41.32
N VAL A 1042 -32.52 -33.99 -42.35
CA VAL A 1042 -31.82 -34.86 -43.30
C VAL A 1042 -30.71 -35.60 -42.57
N LYS A 1043 -30.75 -36.94 -42.55
CA LYS A 1043 -29.71 -37.81 -41.98
C LYS A 1043 -28.41 -37.70 -42.81
N ASP A 1044 -27.65 -36.63 -42.61
CA ASP A 1044 -26.30 -36.47 -43.14
C ASP A 1044 -25.36 -37.52 -42.48
N PRO A 1045 -24.60 -38.32 -43.25
CA PRO A 1045 -23.96 -39.53 -42.74
C PRO A 1045 -22.61 -39.27 -42.02
N PHE A 1046 -22.55 -38.29 -41.11
CA PHE A 1046 -21.33 -37.91 -40.39
C PHE A 1046 -21.50 -37.91 -38.86
N ASP A 1047 -21.22 -39.07 -38.26
CA ASP A 1047 -21.03 -39.24 -36.82
C ASP A 1047 -19.91 -38.33 -36.29
N LYS A 1048 -20.26 -37.37 -35.43
CA LYS A 1048 -19.34 -36.40 -34.79
C LYS A 1048 -19.81 -35.98 -33.40
N ASN A 1049 -19.86 -36.93 -32.46
CA ASN A 1049 -20.30 -36.79 -31.06
C ASN A 1049 -19.52 -35.80 -30.14
N SER A 1050 -19.00 -34.68 -30.66
CA SER A 1050 -18.47 -33.53 -29.88
C SER A 1050 -18.34 -32.26 -30.73
N ILE A 1051 -17.86 -32.36 -31.97
CA ILE A 1051 -17.53 -31.18 -32.80
C ILE A 1051 -18.80 -30.47 -33.30
N SER A 1052 -19.85 -31.20 -33.67
CA SER A 1052 -21.15 -30.61 -34.02
C SER A 1052 -21.77 -29.88 -32.83
N LEU A 1053 -21.69 -30.48 -31.64
CA LEU A 1053 -22.18 -29.89 -30.39
C LEU A 1053 -21.41 -28.62 -30.00
N LEU A 1054 -20.09 -28.61 -30.21
CA LEU A 1054 -19.25 -27.42 -30.02
C LEU A 1054 -19.59 -26.32 -31.03
N LEU A 1055 -19.80 -26.65 -32.31
CA LEU A 1055 -20.20 -25.68 -33.34
C LEU A 1055 -21.58 -25.08 -33.05
N SER A 1056 -22.56 -25.92 -32.69
CA SER A 1056 -23.91 -25.48 -32.27
C SER A 1056 -23.86 -24.58 -31.02
N TYR A 1057 -23.00 -24.91 -30.04
CA TYR A 1057 -22.75 -24.04 -28.89
C TYR A 1057 -22.11 -22.70 -29.30
N LEU A 1058 -21.06 -22.71 -30.12
CA LEU A 1058 -20.40 -21.49 -30.60
C LEU A 1058 -21.34 -20.61 -31.41
N GLU A 1059 -22.22 -21.18 -32.23
CA GLU A 1059 -23.23 -20.45 -33.01
C GLU A 1059 -24.32 -19.85 -32.11
N SER A 1060 -24.89 -20.64 -31.21
CA SER A 1060 -25.92 -20.22 -30.24
C SER A 1060 -25.41 -19.12 -29.30
N TYR A 1061 -24.16 -19.23 -28.83
CA TYR A 1061 -23.59 -18.31 -27.84
C TYR A 1061 -22.63 -17.27 -28.44
N ARG A 1062 -22.51 -17.14 -29.77
CA ARG A 1062 -21.54 -16.24 -30.45
C ARG A 1062 -21.49 -14.82 -29.88
N GLN A 1063 -22.65 -14.21 -29.62
CA GLN A 1063 -22.75 -12.86 -29.05
C GLN A 1063 -22.24 -12.82 -27.60
N HIS A 1064 -22.62 -13.78 -26.77
CA HIS A 1064 -22.16 -13.91 -25.39
C HIS A 1064 -20.64 -14.10 -25.30
N ILE A 1065 -20.08 -14.93 -26.19
CA ILE A 1065 -18.64 -15.18 -26.27
C ILE A 1065 -17.88 -13.91 -26.67
N VAL A 1066 -18.37 -13.16 -27.67
CA VAL A 1066 -17.77 -11.87 -28.07
C VAL A 1066 -17.86 -10.82 -26.97
N ILE A 1067 -19.00 -10.71 -26.27
CA ILE A 1067 -19.16 -9.76 -25.15
C ILE A 1067 -18.23 -10.11 -23.98
N LEU A 1068 -18.14 -11.39 -23.61
CA LEU A 1068 -17.20 -11.87 -22.58
C LEU A 1068 -15.75 -11.64 -23.00
N PHE A 1069 -15.39 -11.94 -24.25
CA PHE A 1069 -14.05 -11.68 -24.79
C PHE A 1069 -13.69 -10.19 -24.71
N LEU A 1070 -14.58 -9.28 -25.15
CA LEU A 1070 -14.36 -7.84 -25.04
C LEU A 1070 -14.22 -7.37 -23.59
N PHE A 1071 -15.02 -7.94 -22.66
CA PHE A 1071 -14.89 -7.67 -21.24
C PHE A 1071 -13.53 -8.13 -20.68
N PHE A 1072 -13.11 -9.37 -20.94
CA PHE A 1072 -11.82 -9.87 -20.47
C PHE A 1072 -10.64 -9.14 -21.13
N ALA A 1073 -10.71 -8.83 -22.43
CA ALA A 1073 -9.71 -8.06 -23.14
C ALA A 1073 -9.56 -6.64 -22.57
N ALA A 1074 -10.66 -5.94 -22.29
CA ALA A 1074 -10.62 -4.61 -21.67
C ALA A 1074 -9.99 -4.64 -20.26
N ASN A 1075 -10.31 -5.65 -19.45
CA ASN A 1075 -9.68 -5.84 -18.14
C ASN A 1075 -8.17 -6.19 -18.28
N ALA A 1076 -7.81 -7.04 -19.24
CA ALA A 1076 -6.41 -7.41 -19.52
C ALA A 1076 -5.58 -6.22 -20.00
N ILE A 1077 -6.13 -5.34 -20.84
CA ILE A 1077 -5.46 -4.11 -21.29
C ILE A 1077 -5.18 -3.18 -20.11
N VAL A 1078 -6.16 -2.94 -19.23
CA VAL A 1078 -5.98 -2.11 -18.02
C VAL A 1078 -4.98 -2.75 -17.04
N PHE A 1079 -4.99 -4.08 -16.92
CA PHE A 1079 -4.02 -4.83 -16.12
C PHE A 1079 -2.59 -4.68 -16.66
N LEU A 1080 -2.40 -4.83 -17.99
CA LEU A 1080 -1.09 -4.72 -18.64
C LEU A 1080 -0.57 -3.27 -18.65
N GLU A 1081 -1.44 -2.27 -18.83
CA GLU A 1081 -1.10 -0.85 -18.71
C GLU A 1081 -0.56 -0.52 -17.31
N ARG A 1082 -1.29 -0.92 -16.25
CA ARG A 1082 -0.84 -0.69 -14.87
C ARG A 1082 0.37 -1.53 -14.49
N PHE A 1083 0.47 -2.77 -14.98
CA PHE A 1083 1.68 -3.58 -14.81
C PHE A 1083 2.90 -2.86 -15.42
N TRP A 1084 2.80 -2.39 -16.66
CA TRP A 1084 3.87 -1.68 -17.35
C TRP A 1084 4.28 -0.40 -16.60
N PHE A 1085 3.30 0.46 -16.27
CA PHE A 1085 3.54 1.72 -15.55
C PHE A 1085 4.28 1.50 -14.22
N TYR A 1086 3.79 0.60 -13.36
CA TYR A 1086 4.40 0.36 -12.05
C TYR A 1086 5.70 -0.47 -12.12
N ARG A 1087 5.92 -1.25 -13.19
CA ARG A 1087 7.12 -2.08 -13.35
C ARG A 1087 8.31 -1.30 -13.92
N TYR A 1088 8.07 -0.38 -14.85
CA TYR A 1088 9.10 0.29 -15.66
C TYR A 1088 9.07 1.82 -15.53
N GLU A 1089 7.94 2.49 -15.75
CA GLU A 1089 7.88 3.96 -15.80
C GLU A 1089 7.98 4.62 -14.42
N ASN A 1090 7.46 3.95 -13.39
CA ASN A 1090 7.41 4.46 -12.01
C ASN A 1090 8.64 4.09 -11.16
N GLU A 1091 9.75 3.63 -11.77
CA GLU A 1091 10.98 3.23 -11.05
C GLU A 1091 11.57 4.37 -10.22
N HIS A 1092 11.38 5.63 -10.64
CA HIS A 1092 11.78 6.84 -9.92
C HIS A 1092 11.17 6.99 -8.51
N ARG A 1093 10.10 6.26 -8.17
CA ARG A 1093 9.49 6.21 -6.82
C ARG A 1093 9.92 5.01 -5.98
N ASP A 1094 10.56 4.03 -6.61
CA ASP A 1094 11.19 2.85 -5.99
C ASP A 1094 10.30 1.95 -5.10
N LEU A 1095 8.98 2.14 -5.16
CA LEU A 1095 7.96 1.28 -4.54
C LEU A 1095 8.18 -0.22 -4.86
N ARG A 1096 8.70 -0.50 -6.06
CA ARG A 1096 9.08 -1.83 -6.55
C ARG A 1096 10.13 -2.54 -5.69
N ARG A 1097 11.06 -1.83 -5.02
CA ARG A 1097 12.04 -2.46 -4.11
C ARG A 1097 11.45 -2.78 -2.74
N VAL A 1098 10.42 -2.05 -2.30
CA VAL A 1098 9.79 -2.25 -0.99
C VAL A 1098 8.64 -3.26 -1.03
N MET A 1099 7.77 -3.20 -2.06
CA MET A 1099 6.52 -3.98 -2.13
C MET A 1099 6.31 -4.69 -3.49
N GLY A 1100 7.39 -5.24 -4.06
CA GLY A 1100 7.51 -5.61 -5.49
C GLY A 1100 6.36 -6.37 -6.16
N VAL A 1101 5.63 -7.23 -5.46
CA VAL A 1101 4.40 -7.91 -5.97
C VAL A 1101 3.15 -7.57 -5.13
N GLY A 1102 3.34 -7.15 -3.87
CA GLY A 1102 2.24 -6.93 -2.92
C GLY A 1102 1.40 -5.68 -3.20
N GLU A 1103 2.03 -4.57 -3.61
CA GLU A 1103 1.28 -3.34 -3.92
C GLU A 1103 0.51 -3.48 -5.24
N PHE A 1104 1.11 -4.16 -6.22
CA PHE A 1104 0.50 -4.50 -7.51
C PHE A 1104 -0.86 -5.21 -7.33
N LEU A 1105 -0.91 -6.30 -6.56
CA LEU A 1105 -2.16 -7.03 -6.31
C LEU A 1105 -3.18 -6.23 -5.48
N ASN A 1106 -2.73 -5.49 -4.46
CA ASN A 1106 -3.62 -4.73 -3.58
C ASN A 1106 -4.27 -3.52 -4.25
N LEU A 1107 -3.53 -2.77 -5.06
CA LEU A 1107 -4.06 -1.60 -5.77
C LEU A 1107 -5.09 -2.03 -6.83
N ILE A 1108 -4.83 -3.15 -7.52
CA ILE A 1108 -5.79 -3.81 -8.42
C ILE A 1108 -7.09 -4.16 -7.67
N PHE A 1109 -7.01 -4.85 -6.52
CA PHE A 1109 -8.20 -5.22 -5.73
C PHE A 1109 -9.03 -3.99 -5.30
N LYS A 1110 -8.38 -2.91 -4.84
CA LYS A 1110 -9.07 -1.64 -4.50
C LYS A 1110 -9.78 -1.04 -5.71
N ILE A 1111 -9.12 -0.96 -6.87
CA ILE A 1111 -9.68 -0.35 -8.08
C ILE A 1111 -10.85 -1.16 -8.65
N PHE A 1112 -10.74 -2.51 -8.68
CA PHE A 1112 -11.86 -3.38 -9.05
C PHE A 1112 -13.08 -3.15 -8.14
N THR A 1113 -12.86 -3.12 -6.82
CA THR A 1113 -13.94 -2.91 -5.84
C THR A 1113 -14.61 -1.55 -6.00
N ILE A 1114 -13.83 -0.48 -6.19
CA ILE A 1114 -14.35 0.90 -6.35
C ILE A 1114 -15.13 1.05 -7.66
N LYS A 1115 -14.62 0.54 -8.79
CA LYS A 1115 -15.34 0.62 -10.08
C LYS A 1115 -16.62 -0.21 -10.09
N PHE A 1116 -16.65 -1.39 -9.47
CA PHE A 1116 -17.89 -2.17 -9.29
C PHE A 1116 -18.94 -1.38 -8.51
N LYS A 1117 -18.54 -0.74 -7.41
CA LYS A 1117 -19.46 0.01 -6.53
C LYS A 1117 -20.08 1.24 -7.20
N SER A 1118 -19.40 1.86 -8.17
CA SER A 1118 -19.97 2.99 -8.93
C SER A 1118 -21.00 2.57 -9.99
N ARG A 1119 -20.83 1.39 -10.62
CA ARG A 1119 -21.79 0.91 -11.63
C ARG A 1119 -23.07 0.31 -11.03
N LEU A 1120 -22.96 -0.38 -9.89
CA LEU A 1120 -24.10 -0.93 -9.14
C LEU A 1120 -25.01 0.12 -8.47
N VAL A 1121 -24.74 1.41 -8.66
CA VAL A 1121 -25.61 2.53 -8.23
C VAL A 1121 -26.25 3.23 -9.44
N THR A 1122 -25.98 2.74 -10.66
CA THR A 1122 -26.51 3.27 -11.94
C THR A 1122 -27.21 2.20 -12.78
N THR A 1123 -27.60 1.08 -12.17
CA THR A 1123 -28.39 -0.02 -12.72
C THR A 1123 -29.34 -0.54 -11.65
#